data_AF-A0A9D5BMY8-F1
#
_entry.id   AF-A0A9D5BMY8-F1
#
_cell.length_a   1.000
_cell.length_b   1.000
_cell.length_c   1.000
_cell.angle_alpha   90.00
_cell.angle_beta   90.00
_cell.angle_gamma   90.00
#
_symmetry.space_group_name_H-M   'P 1'
#
loop_
_entity.id
_entity.type
_entity.pdbx_description
1 polymer ?
#
loop_
_entity_poly.entity_id
_entity_poly.type
_entity_poly.pdbx_seq_one_letter_code
_entity_poly.pdbx_strand_id
1 'polypeptide(L)'
;MDSSPTPHSLLASHVFLSFLLSPNAPVFTLFTPLSFLSFLRSIRRSFKNNNSSNNSQQRPKRKRNSKNKKNPENDEAEPNSTNSQHKLDVRVLLSLFEKLVSVMSLIHLDRFPESLKSLIQTISEVPLTAIESCGDEFQYSKLVSLCSRILKEVLKPEHGEPSETAAEVLKSLSSIAPMPKSQVRTFAVSFVTSLARDSDGVRRALVNFPRYLAIKAPDKAEPRGMSVEFIMEVVRVMELEDQIGFVKYVVKMTQGKGNLRLLGVDLILKLLTTLKDPLGVNSMVEEEEGKEAWGMRCLEALVKRCSDVSAMTRARAISNLAQVVGLLSCSDRATVVLKKFMGFGDGNNVTVGGKGINELLRRRCVDEKAVVRKAALLLVTKLTALLGGAIDEVVLKTMGMACSDSLSSIRKAAVEALSEAFKTFSAETVITEWLHSVPRQIADNETSIQEECENVFEELVLDRISRGAASSSSYIGPTSGSKEKEKGVDEEMQMSFPPGILYLLREICNGEVSPWVKKICTNLGKKKRLKHKIVTALQNIIKVSESIWLNHSKPIEKWTAPSGAWFLLSEVSVFLPKAVDWDFLHHHWQLLDKHKVKGEFQSPFVQKNANGEEESIECNNVAWASDRVFLLQTISNVSIELPPEPAADLAHNLLKRVEKFNMHSTEVDAHVKALKTLCKRKASNDMEAEALVLKWVDQVLSRASRIIETFISDNSEQDAETGFFTPPRSGPSKGRKSVRKRKSLSKAITAIYTIGSLVIVCPSADMSAVTPLLHTIITSGNSGPKLNKLPGPATTLQQEAPSFYIQGWLAMGKLCLADGKLAKNYIPLFVQELEKSDAAALRNNIVVMMADFCVRYTALIDGYQLYNQDHKVSFRSL
;
A
#
# COMPACT_ATOMS: atom_id res chain seq x y z
N MET A 1 40.34 19.87 -57.28
CA MET A 1 39.76 19.06 -56.20
C MET A 1 38.22 19.08 -56.20
N ASP A 2 37.55 20.17 -56.58
CA ASP A 2 36.10 20.32 -56.36
C ASP A 2 35.16 19.51 -57.27
N SER A 3 35.63 19.02 -58.44
CA SER A 3 34.79 18.42 -59.50
C SER A 3 35.03 16.92 -59.78
N SER A 4 35.96 16.26 -59.09
CA SER A 4 36.35 14.86 -59.36
C SER A 4 35.62 13.83 -58.48
N PRO A 5 35.52 12.54 -58.89
CA PRO A 5 34.96 11.47 -58.07
C PRO A 5 35.65 11.37 -56.71
N THR A 6 34.92 10.98 -55.66
CA THR A 6 35.40 10.89 -54.26
C THR A 6 36.81 10.29 -54.10
N PRO A 7 37.18 9.14 -54.70
CA PRO A 7 38.53 8.57 -54.55
C PRO A 7 39.63 9.44 -55.18
N HIS A 8 39.37 10.08 -56.32
CA HIS A 8 40.33 11.00 -56.96
C HIS A 8 40.54 12.28 -56.13
N SER A 9 39.49 12.74 -55.45
CA SER A 9 39.57 13.90 -54.57
C SER A 9 40.35 13.63 -53.27
N LEU A 10 40.27 12.40 -52.74
CA LEU A 10 41.05 11.95 -51.57
C LEU A 10 42.53 11.74 -51.91
N LEU A 11 42.85 11.22 -53.09
CA LEU A 11 44.24 11.11 -53.56
C LEU A 11 44.86 12.49 -53.80
N ALA A 12 44.12 13.42 -54.41
CA ALA A 12 44.58 14.80 -54.57
C ALA A 12 44.83 15.48 -53.20
N SER A 13 43.95 15.21 -52.22
CA SER A 13 44.12 15.68 -50.84
C SER A 13 45.38 15.11 -50.19
N HIS A 14 45.72 13.85 -50.46
CA HIS A 14 46.91 13.18 -49.94
C HIS A 14 48.19 13.78 -50.52
N VAL A 15 48.17 14.05 -51.83
CA VAL A 15 49.25 14.76 -52.53
C VAL A 15 49.43 16.18 -51.98
N PHE A 16 48.35 16.93 -51.77
CA PHE A 16 48.40 18.28 -51.20
C PHE A 16 49.06 18.30 -49.82
N LEU A 17 48.63 17.44 -48.88
CA LEU A 17 49.27 17.36 -47.56
C LEU A 17 50.72 16.86 -47.66
N SER A 18 51.03 15.95 -48.58
CA SER A 18 52.40 15.47 -48.78
C SER A 18 53.34 16.55 -49.32
N PHE A 19 52.85 17.44 -50.20
CA PHE A 19 53.62 18.59 -50.67
C PHE A 19 53.95 19.57 -49.54
N LEU A 20 53.02 19.81 -48.61
CA LEU A 20 53.27 20.66 -47.44
C LEU A 20 54.29 20.05 -46.47
N LEU A 21 54.42 18.72 -46.45
CA LEU A 21 55.35 17.98 -45.58
C LEU A 21 56.74 17.73 -46.23
N SER A 22 56.94 18.12 -47.50
CA SER A 22 58.22 17.88 -48.17
C SER A 22 59.33 18.72 -47.55
N PRO A 23 60.54 18.17 -47.32
CA PRO A 23 61.68 18.95 -46.86
C PRO A 23 61.95 20.09 -47.85
N ASN A 24 62.10 21.32 -47.32
CA ASN A 24 62.29 22.58 -48.06
C ASN A 24 61.10 23.11 -48.86
N ALA A 25 59.88 22.60 -48.66
CA ALA A 25 58.69 23.17 -49.28
C ALA A 25 58.40 24.59 -48.71
N PRO A 26 58.15 25.61 -49.56
CA PRO A 26 57.77 26.94 -49.09
C PRO A 26 56.28 26.94 -48.66
N VAL A 27 56.00 26.37 -47.49
CA VAL A 27 54.66 26.14 -46.91
C VAL A 27 53.78 27.40 -46.99
N PHE A 28 54.34 28.58 -46.70
CA PHE A 28 53.62 29.86 -46.73
C PHE A 28 53.08 30.23 -48.12
N THR A 29 53.79 29.85 -49.19
CA THR A 29 53.34 30.09 -50.58
C THR A 29 52.45 28.97 -51.14
N LEU A 30 52.63 27.74 -50.64
CA LEU A 30 51.88 26.57 -51.10
C LEU A 30 50.52 26.43 -50.40
N PHE A 31 50.41 26.90 -49.16
CA PHE A 31 49.15 26.87 -48.42
C PHE A 31 48.20 27.96 -48.95
N THR A 32 47.06 27.54 -49.51
CA THR A 32 45.96 28.45 -49.85
C THR A 32 44.69 28.06 -49.11
N PRO A 33 43.98 29.02 -48.45
CA PRO A 33 42.76 28.74 -47.69
C PRO A 33 41.68 28.03 -48.51
N LEU A 34 41.56 28.36 -49.80
CA LEU A 34 40.64 27.73 -50.74
C LEU A 34 40.96 26.25 -50.98
N SER A 35 42.24 25.91 -51.17
CA SER A 35 42.67 24.51 -51.32
C SER A 35 42.43 23.71 -50.05
N PHE A 36 42.69 24.32 -48.89
CA PHE A 36 42.41 23.70 -47.59
C PHE A 36 40.91 23.47 -47.35
N LEU A 37 40.05 24.43 -47.72
CA LEU A 37 38.59 24.25 -47.65
C LEU A 37 38.10 23.18 -48.63
N SER A 38 38.69 23.08 -49.83
CA SER A 38 38.39 22.01 -50.79
C SER A 38 38.78 20.63 -50.25
N PHE A 39 39.94 20.52 -49.61
CA PHE A 39 40.38 19.34 -48.86
C PHE A 39 39.35 18.91 -47.79
N LEU A 40 38.90 19.84 -46.94
CA LEU A 40 37.89 19.55 -45.93
C LEU A 40 36.56 19.10 -46.53
N ARG A 41 36.15 19.70 -47.67
CA ARG A 41 34.97 19.24 -48.41
C ARG A 41 35.13 17.82 -48.95
N SER A 42 36.33 17.43 -49.40
CA SER A 42 36.63 16.07 -49.84
C SER A 42 36.47 15.06 -48.68
N ILE A 43 36.91 15.39 -47.48
CA ILE A 43 36.67 14.58 -46.27
C ILE A 43 35.17 14.46 -45.99
N ARG A 44 34.42 15.56 -45.98
CA ARG A 44 32.97 15.50 -45.73
C ARG A 44 32.23 14.67 -46.79
N ARG A 45 32.63 14.77 -48.06
CA ARG A 45 32.05 13.97 -49.16
C ARG A 45 32.35 12.48 -49.02
N SER A 46 33.53 12.10 -48.54
CA SER A 46 33.88 10.69 -48.39
C SER A 46 32.95 9.97 -47.41
N PHE A 47 32.50 10.65 -46.36
CA PHE A 47 31.57 10.08 -45.39
C PHE A 47 30.08 10.26 -45.72
N LYS A 48 29.72 10.99 -46.79
CA LYS A 48 28.31 11.29 -47.15
C LYS A 48 27.70 10.29 -48.14
N ASN A 49 28.51 9.51 -48.87
CA ASN A 49 28.08 8.72 -50.03
C ASN A 49 27.37 7.38 -49.70
N ASN A 50 27.10 7.07 -48.44
CA ASN A 50 26.34 5.87 -48.04
C ASN A 50 24.88 6.14 -47.64
N ASN A 51 24.45 7.41 -47.54
CA ASN A 51 23.12 7.78 -47.01
C ASN A 51 22.02 7.98 -48.06
N SER A 52 22.25 7.67 -49.34
CA SER A 52 21.28 7.91 -50.42
C SER A 52 20.35 6.73 -50.76
N SER A 53 20.07 5.82 -49.81
CA SER A 53 19.17 4.68 -50.05
C SER A 53 17.96 4.56 -49.12
N ASN A 54 17.61 5.57 -48.31
CA ASN A 54 16.44 5.47 -47.40
C ASN A 54 15.52 6.69 -47.33
N ASN A 55 15.35 7.43 -48.43
CA ASN A 55 14.27 8.43 -48.54
C ASN A 55 13.49 8.27 -49.85
N SER A 56 12.69 7.21 -49.92
CA SER A 56 11.60 7.08 -50.89
C SER A 56 10.29 6.72 -50.19
N GLN A 57 9.70 7.69 -49.49
CA GLN A 57 8.23 7.80 -49.37
C GLN A 57 7.82 9.09 -48.67
N GLN A 58 7.50 10.11 -49.47
CA GLN A 58 6.28 10.91 -49.33
C GLN A 58 6.18 11.83 -50.55
N ARG A 59 5.42 11.39 -51.56
CA ARG A 59 4.82 12.31 -52.54
C ARG A 59 3.32 12.38 -52.30
N PRO A 60 2.69 13.56 -52.47
CA PRO A 60 1.29 13.76 -52.16
C PRO A 60 0.38 13.20 -53.25
N LYS A 61 -0.82 12.76 -52.83
CA LYS A 61 -1.92 12.26 -53.67
C LYS A 61 -2.28 13.27 -54.78
N ARG A 62 -2.38 12.80 -56.04
CA ARG A 62 -3.36 13.30 -57.02
C ARG A 62 -3.63 12.30 -58.18
N LYS A 63 -4.87 11.79 -58.19
CA LYS A 63 -5.82 11.39 -59.26
C LYS A 63 -5.34 10.77 -60.61
N ARG A 64 -5.98 9.61 -60.91
CA ARG A 64 -6.47 9.04 -62.21
C ARG A 64 -5.44 8.86 -63.35
N ASN A 65 -5.30 7.72 -64.02
CA ASN A 65 -6.34 6.89 -64.67
C ASN A 65 -5.83 5.48 -65.02
N SER A 66 -6.80 4.58 -65.11
CA SER A 66 -6.86 3.23 -65.70
C SER A 66 -5.99 2.92 -66.95
N LYS A 67 -5.33 1.75 -66.96
CA LYS A 67 -5.62 0.60 -67.89
C LYS A 67 -4.69 -0.62 -67.63
N ASN A 68 -5.31 -1.81 -67.56
CA ASN A 68 -4.92 -3.19 -67.99
C ASN A 68 -3.42 -3.55 -68.18
N LYS A 69 -2.89 -4.75 -67.85
CA LYS A 69 -3.42 -6.13 -67.86
C LYS A 69 -2.38 -7.11 -67.23
N LYS A 70 -2.90 -8.14 -66.54
CA LYS A 70 -2.43 -9.53 -66.24
C LYS A 70 -0.95 -10.00 -66.46
N ASN A 71 -0.34 -10.50 -65.36
CA ASN A 71 0.40 -11.78 -65.07
C ASN A 71 0.90 -12.72 -66.20
N PRO A 72 1.76 -13.75 -65.90
CA PRO A 72 2.97 -13.86 -65.03
C PRO A 72 4.13 -14.68 -65.70
N GLU A 73 5.14 -15.10 -64.91
CA GLU A 73 6.13 -16.21 -65.10
C GLU A 73 7.56 -15.95 -65.64
N ASN A 74 8.51 -16.18 -64.71
CA ASN A 74 9.77 -16.95 -64.68
C ASN A 74 10.84 -16.96 -65.81
N ASP A 75 12.08 -16.77 -65.30
CA ASP A 75 13.37 -17.43 -65.59
C ASP A 75 14.07 -17.25 -66.95
N GLU A 76 15.15 -16.44 -66.95
CA GLU A 76 16.57 -16.84 -67.06
C GLU A 76 17.49 -15.71 -67.59
N ALA A 77 18.74 -15.71 -67.09
CA ALA A 77 19.99 -15.01 -67.43
C ALA A 77 20.07 -14.22 -68.77
N GLU A 78 20.76 -13.09 -68.98
CA GLU A 78 21.94 -12.39 -68.41
C GLU A 78 22.08 -11.04 -69.22
N PRO A 79 23.15 -10.21 -69.17
CA PRO A 79 23.89 -9.56 -68.09
C PRO A 79 23.90 -8.00 -68.25
N ASN A 80 24.70 -7.30 -67.44
CA ASN A 80 25.11 -5.88 -67.55
C ASN A 80 24.21 -4.77 -66.97
N SER A 81 24.47 -4.43 -65.71
CA SER A 81 25.26 -3.22 -65.42
C SER A 81 25.80 -3.27 -63.99
N THR A 82 27.11 -3.47 -63.90
CA THR A 82 27.89 -3.37 -62.67
C THR A 82 27.80 -1.95 -62.11
N ASN A 83 26.80 -1.72 -61.25
CA ASN A 83 26.83 -0.60 -60.32
C ASN A 83 27.83 -0.96 -59.22
N SER A 84 29.12 -0.72 -59.47
CA SER A 84 30.17 -0.86 -58.45
C SER A 84 29.95 0.18 -57.36
N GLN A 85 29.26 -0.24 -56.28
CA GLN A 85 29.32 0.44 -54.99
C GLN A 85 30.78 0.46 -54.53
N HIS A 86 31.49 1.54 -54.85
CA HIS A 86 32.89 1.74 -54.44
C HIS A 86 32.96 1.90 -52.92
N LYS A 87 33.48 0.87 -52.27
CA LYS A 87 33.75 0.79 -50.82
C LYS A 87 34.82 1.82 -50.43
N LEU A 88 34.54 2.61 -49.39
CA LEU A 88 35.47 3.57 -48.80
C LEU A 88 36.76 2.86 -48.32
N ASP A 89 37.94 3.28 -48.79
CA ASP A 89 39.21 2.76 -48.25
C ASP A 89 39.63 3.54 -46.99
N VAL A 90 39.32 2.97 -45.82
CA VAL A 90 39.60 3.55 -44.50
C VAL A 90 41.11 3.73 -44.27
N ARG A 91 41.99 2.95 -44.91
CA ARG A 91 43.45 3.10 -44.76
C ARG A 91 43.97 4.40 -45.36
N VAL A 92 43.41 4.83 -46.49
CA VAL A 92 43.77 6.11 -47.12
C VAL A 92 43.36 7.28 -46.20
N LEU A 93 42.21 7.18 -45.55
CA LEU A 93 41.74 8.18 -44.58
C LEU A 93 42.62 8.24 -43.33
N LEU A 94 43.05 7.09 -42.78
CA LEU A 94 43.98 7.06 -41.65
C LEU A 94 45.32 7.75 -42.00
N SER A 95 45.89 7.44 -43.17
CA SER A 95 47.13 8.08 -43.65
C SER A 95 46.95 9.58 -43.87
N LEU A 96 45.81 10.01 -44.41
CA LEU A 96 45.46 11.42 -44.58
C LEU A 96 45.41 12.17 -43.24
N PHE A 97 44.78 11.58 -42.22
CA PHE A 97 44.67 12.19 -40.90
C PHE A 97 46.02 12.21 -40.16
N GLU A 98 46.84 11.17 -40.30
CA GLU A 98 48.23 11.16 -39.80
C GLU A 98 49.05 12.31 -40.42
N LYS A 99 48.96 12.51 -41.74
CA LYS A 99 49.60 13.63 -42.42
C LYS A 99 49.04 14.98 -41.97
N LEU A 100 47.73 15.09 -41.81
CA LEU A 100 47.09 16.32 -41.34
C LEU A 100 47.61 16.72 -39.96
N VAL A 101 47.74 15.78 -39.02
CA VAL A 101 48.36 16.04 -37.71
C VAL A 101 49.75 16.64 -37.87
N SER A 102 50.60 16.08 -38.72
CA SER A 102 51.95 16.61 -38.97
C SER A 102 51.96 17.98 -39.66
N VAL A 103 50.96 18.26 -40.50
CA VAL A 103 50.82 19.56 -41.18
C VAL A 103 50.38 20.64 -40.19
N MET A 104 49.60 20.31 -39.15
CA MET A 104 49.13 21.30 -38.18
C MET A 104 50.28 22.08 -37.53
N SER A 105 51.42 21.43 -37.24
CA SER A 105 52.60 22.12 -36.67
C SER A 105 53.37 23.01 -37.66
N LEU A 106 52.99 23.03 -38.94
CA LEU A 106 53.64 23.81 -40.00
C LEU A 106 52.79 24.99 -40.50
N ILE A 107 51.50 25.02 -40.17
CA ILE A 107 50.55 26.03 -40.65
C ILE A 107 50.02 26.89 -39.51
N HIS A 108 49.74 28.16 -39.79
CA HIS A 108 49.10 29.07 -38.84
C HIS A 108 47.71 29.43 -39.38
N LEU A 109 46.68 29.08 -38.61
CA LEU A 109 45.28 29.24 -39.00
C LEU A 109 44.60 30.45 -38.34
N ASP A 110 45.33 31.18 -37.49
CA ASP A 110 44.93 32.43 -36.85
C ASP A 110 44.48 33.48 -37.88
N ARG A 111 45.15 33.54 -39.03
CA ARG A 111 44.84 34.45 -40.14
C ARG A 111 43.63 34.01 -40.97
N PHE A 112 43.11 32.79 -40.76
CA PHE A 112 42.08 32.17 -41.58
C PHE A 112 40.96 31.54 -40.72
N PRO A 113 40.16 32.36 -40.01
CA PRO A 113 39.16 31.87 -39.05
C PRO A 113 38.11 30.94 -39.68
N GLU A 114 37.72 31.18 -40.93
CA GLU A 114 36.78 30.31 -41.66
C GLU A 114 37.37 28.92 -41.94
N SER A 115 38.67 28.84 -42.26
CA SER A 115 39.37 27.57 -42.45
C SER A 115 39.52 26.81 -41.14
N LEU A 116 39.82 27.51 -40.05
CA LEU A 116 39.89 26.96 -38.69
C LEU A 116 38.55 26.37 -38.25
N LYS A 117 37.47 27.16 -38.35
CA LYS A 117 36.12 26.74 -37.98
C LYS A 117 35.64 25.55 -38.83
N SER A 118 35.90 25.60 -40.13
CA SER A 118 35.59 24.51 -41.06
C SER A 118 36.36 23.22 -40.72
N LEU A 119 37.62 23.33 -40.30
CA LEU A 119 38.42 22.19 -39.83
C LEU A 119 37.80 21.59 -38.56
N ILE A 120 37.56 22.42 -37.54
CA ILE A 120 36.97 22.00 -36.25
C ILE A 120 35.64 21.27 -36.49
N GLN A 121 34.76 21.85 -37.31
CA GLN A 121 33.47 21.24 -37.64
C GLN A 121 33.66 19.90 -38.34
N THR A 122 34.54 19.82 -39.35
CA THR A 122 34.77 18.57 -40.09
C THR A 122 35.28 17.47 -39.18
N ILE A 123 36.29 17.76 -38.36
CA ILE A 123 36.90 16.76 -37.49
C ILE A 123 35.95 16.34 -36.36
N SER A 124 35.07 17.23 -35.89
CA SER A 124 34.04 16.89 -34.90
C SER A 124 32.91 16.04 -35.48
N GLU A 125 32.60 16.18 -36.77
CA GLU A 125 31.57 15.39 -37.46
C GLU A 125 32.06 14.00 -37.89
N VAL A 126 33.36 13.83 -38.14
CA VAL A 126 33.94 12.55 -38.62
C VAL A 126 33.60 11.36 -37.69
N PRO A 127 33.76 11.43 -36.36
CA PRO A 127 33.37 10.34 -35.45
C PRO A 127 31.88 9.96 -35.55
N LEU A 128 30.99 10.91 -35.87
CA LEU A 128 29.56 10.66 -36.03
C LEU A 128 29.27 9.90 -37.33
N THR A 129 29.93 10.28 -38.42
CA THR A 129 29.67 9.68 -39.74
C THR A 129 30.50 8.41 -40.01
N ALA A 130 31.65 8.27 -39.35
CA ALA A 130 32.55 7.14 -39.53
C ALA A 130 32.07 5.87 -38.82
N ILE A 131 31.19 5.99 -37.81
CA ILE A 131 30.72 4.83 -37.04
C ILE A 131 29.90 3.85 -37.89
N GLU A 132 29.16 4.35 -38.88
CA GLU A 132 28.40 3.53 -39.83
C GLU A 132 29.26 3.06 -41.01
N SER A 133 30.38 3.72 -41.27
CA SER A 133 31.23 3.51 -42.45
C SER A 133 32.44 2.61 -42.17
N CYS A 134 32.91 2.52 -40.92
CA CYS A 134 34.04 1.68 -40.51
C CYS A 134 33.52 0.35 -39.96
N GLY A 135 33.73 -0.74 -40.70
CA GLY A 135 33.33 -2.09 -40.26
C GLY A 135 34.27 -2.75 -39.23
N ASP A 136 35.38 -2.09 -38.86
CA ASP A 136 36.40 -2.59 -37.95
C ASP A 136 36.58 -1.62 -36.77
N GLU A 137 36.36 -2.13 -35.54
CA GLU A 137 36.43 -1.38 -34.29
C GLU A 137 37.84 -0.81 -34.03
N PHE A 138 38.88 -1.54 -34.44
CA PHE A 138 40.27 -1.07 -34.30
C PHE A 138 40.53 0.15 -35.19
N GLN A 139 40.09 0.12 -36.44
CA GLN A 139 40.27 1.23 -37.38
C GLN A 139 39.48 2.47 -36.96
N TYR A 140 38.25 2.27 -36.46
CA TYR A 140 37.45 3.36 -35.90
C TYR A 140 38.14 4.00 -34.69
N SER A 141 38.64 3.18 -33.74
CA SER A 141 39.35 3.70 -32.57
C SER A 141 40.61 4.50 -32.96
N LYS A 142 41.37 4.03 -33.95
CA LYS A 142 42.55 4.73 -34.47
C LYS A 142 42.15 6.06 -35.13
N LEU A 143 41.11 6.07 -35.96
CA LEU A 143 40.61 7.29 -36.60
C LEU A 143 40.17 8.34 -35.58
N VAL A 144 39.42 7.92 -34.57
CA VAL A 144 38.94 8.75 -33.46
C VAL A 144 40.10 9.30 -32.62
N SER A 145 41.15 8.50 -32.41
CA SER A 145 42.38 8.97 -31.75
C SER A 145 43.08 10.07 -32.55
N LEU A 146 43.12 9.94 -33.89
CA LEU A 146 43.68 10.98 -34.77
C LEU A 146 42.81 12.24 -34.76
N CYS A 147 41.48 12.11 -34.75
CA CYS A 147 40.57 13.24 -34.59
C CYS A 147 40.85 14.00 -33.28
N SER A 148 41.03 13.27 -32.18
CA SER A 148 41.40 13.86 -30.88
C SER A 148 42.72 14.63 -30.97
N ARG A 149 43.74 14.05 -31.63
CA ARG A 149 45.05 14.68 -31.81
C ARG A 149 44.96 15.95 -32.64
N ILE A 150 44.23 15.94 -33.76
CA ILE A 150 44.04 17.12 -34.61
C ILE A 150 43.33 18.22 -33.82
N LEU A 151 42.25 17.89 -33.09
CA LEU A 151 41.54 18.86 -32.28
C LEU A 151 42.43 19.45 -31.17
N LYS A 152 43.37 18.67 -30.59
CA LYS A 152 44.36 19.20 -29.64
C LYS A 152 45.38 20.11 -30.28
N GLU A 153 45.89 19.77 -31.47
CA GLU A 153 46.84 20.62 -32.21
C GLU A 153 46.23 21.99 -32.48
N VAL A 154 44.94 22.03 -32.85
CA VAL A 154 44.19 23.27 -33.09
C VAL A 154 44.11 24.18 -31.84
N LEU A 155 44.30 23.65 -30.63
CA LEU A 155 44.27 24.45 -29.39
C LEU A 155 45.61 25.17 -29.09
N LYS A 156 46.66 24.94 -29.88
CA LYS A 156 47.93 25.64 -29.74
C LYS A 156 47.78 27.13 -30.06
N PRO A 157 48.56 28.00 -29.40
CA PRO A 157 48.49 29.46 -29.62
C PRO A 157 48.82 29.88 -31.07
N GLU A 158 49.45 28.99 -31.84
CA GLU A 158 49.81 29.17 -33.24
C GLU A 158 48.59 29.30 -34.18
N HIS A 159 47.42 28.83 -33.76
CA HIS A 159 46.19 28.83 -34.56
C HIS A 159 45.13 29.84 -34.11
N GLY A 160 45.39 30.60 -33.06
CA GLY A 160 44.46 31.59 -32.50
C GLY A 160 44.47 31.58 -30.97
N GLU A 161 43.63 32.42 -30.36
CA GLU A 161 43.55 32.51 -28.90
C GLU A 161 43.00 31.19 -28.31
N PRO A 162 43.76 30.48 -27.45
CA PRO A 162 43.38 29.13 -27.01
C PRO A 162 41.99 29.04 -26.37
N SER A 163 41.53 30.10 -25.68
CA SER A 163 40.17 30.11 -25.10
C SER A 163 39.05 30.19 -26.13
N GLU A 164 39.24 30.95 -27.21
CA GLU A 164 38.22 31.11 -28.26
C GLU A 164 38.15 29.85 -29.12
N THR A 165 39.31 29.33 -29.50
CA THR A 165 39.42 28.10 -30.28
C THR A 165 38.89 26.89 -29.50
N ALA A 166 39.23 26.77 -28.20
CA ALA A 166 38.65 25.73 -27.34
C ALA A 166 37.13 25.86 -27.22
N ALA A 167 36.60 27.08 -27.09
CA ALA A 167 35.15 27.27 -27.04
C ALA A 167 34.47 26.82 -28.34
N GLU A 168 35.07 27.04 -29.51
CA GLU A 168 34.52 26.58 -30.79
C GLU A 168 34.56 25.06 -30.92
N VAL A 169 35.67 24.42 -30.50
CA VAL A 169 35.79 22.94 -30.44
C VAL A 169 34.75 22.33 -29.49
N LEU A 170 34.56 22.91 -28.30
CA LEU A 170 33.57 22.40 -27.35
C LEU A 170 32.14 22.59 -27.87
N LYS A 171 31.84 23.73 -28.52
CA LYS A 171 30.54 23.96 -29.16
C LYS A 171 30.24 22.94 -30.26
N SER A 172 31.23 22.57 -31.10
CA SER A 172 31.00 21.58 -32.17
C SER A 172 30.69 20.19 -31.61
N LEU A 173 31.19 19.84 -30.42
CA LEU A 173 30.89 18.57 -29.74
C LEU A 173 29.55 18.58 -28.97
N SER A 174 28.90 19.74 -28.81
CA SER A 174 27.68 19.86 -27.99
C SER A 174 26.48 19.05 -28.50
N SER A 175 26.40 18.80 -29.81
CA SER A 175 25.35 17.97 -30.42
C SER A 175 25.42 16.50 -30.02
N ILE A 176 26.57 16.05 -29.50
CA ILE A 176 26.82 14.66 -29.06
C ILE A 176 26.29 14.44 -27.63
N ALA A 177 26.18 15.48 -26.81
CA ALA A 177 25.74 15.40 -25.42
C ALA A 177 24.37 14.71 -25.21
N PRO A 178 23.31 15.00 -25.99
CA PRO A 178 22.00 14.34 -25.82
C PRO A 178 21.93 12.92 -26.42
N MET A 179 22.99 12.41 -27.07
CA MET A 179 22.96 11.10 -27.72
C MET A 179 23.02 9.94 -26.71
N PRO A 180 22.45 8.76 -27.03
CA PRO A 180 22.64 7.53 -26.27
C PRO A 180 24.12 7.17 -26.04
N LYS A 181 24.40 6.26 -25.09
CA LYS A 181 25.78 5.76 -24.89
C LYS A 181 26.26 5.08 -26.17
N SER A 182 27.30 5.62 -26.78
CA SER A 182 27.89 5.16 -28.04
C SER A 182 29.40 5.37 -28.02
N GLN A 183 30.11 4.75 -28.96
CA GLN A 183 31.54 4.98 -29.13
C GLN A 183 31.84 6.47 -29.45
N VAL A 184 30.97 7.15 -30.22
CA VAL A 184 31.06 8.60 -30.48
C VAL A 184 30.99 9.41 -29.18
N ARG A 185 30.06 9.06 -28.29
CA ARG A 185 29.91 9.75 -27.01
C ARG A 185 31.12 9.50 -26.10
N THR A 186 31.66 8.28 -26.13
CA THR A 186 32.86 7.91 -25.39
C THR A 186 34.07 8.72 -25.87
N PHE A 187 34.22 8.89 -27.18
CA PHE A 187 35.20 9.81 -27.76
C PHE A 187 35.03 11.24 -27.24
N ALA A 188 33.82 11.80 -27.34
CA ALA A 188 33.57 13.19 -26.94
C ALA A 188 33.88 13.40 -25.45
N VAL A 189 33.46 12.47 -24.58
CA VAL A 189 33.80 12.51 -23.15
C VAL A 189 35.32 12.40 -22.95
N SER A 190 35.98 11.41 -23.56
CA SER A 190 37.44 11.21 -23.42
C SER A 190 38.25 12.41 -23.92
N PHE A 191 37.82 13.06 -24.99
CA PHE A 191 38.47 14.24 -25.52
C PHE A 191 38.31 15.41 -24.53
N VAL A 192 37.08 15.71 -24.12
CA VAL A 192 36.78 16.84 -23.22
C VAL A 192 37.44 16.66 -21.86
N THR A 193 37.46 15.46 -21.29
CA THR A 193 38.14 15.19 -20.01
C THR A 193 39.65 15.32 -20.12
N SER A 194 40.22 15.04 -21.29
CA SER A 194 41.66 15.23 -21.52
C SER A 194 42.10 16.70 -21.52
N LEU A 195 41.16 17.64 -21.70
CA LEU A 195 41.43 19.08 -21.69
C LEU A 195 41.61 19.67 -20.29
N ALA A 196 41.32 18.90 -19.24
CA ALA A 196 41.37 19.39 -17.86
C ALA A 196 42.77 19.79 -17.38
N ARG A 197 43.83 19.31 -18.06
CA ARG A 197 45.24 19.58 -17.73
C ARG A 197 45.97 20.44 -18.76
N ASP A 198 45.23 21.05 -19.71
CA ASP A 198 45.80 21.90 -20.75
C ASP A 198 46.01 23.35 -20.25
N SER A 199 46.31 24.27 -21.16
CA SER A 199 46.57 25.68 -20.84
C SER A 199 45.38 26.37 -20.14
N ASP A 200 45.65 27.43 -19.38
CA ASP A 200 44.61 28.19 -18.67
C ASP A 200 43.50 28.72 -19.58
N GLY A 201 43.83 29.07 -20.83
CA GLY A 201 42.85 29.48 -21.84
C GLY A 201 41.84 28.37 -22.14
N VAL A 202 42.32 27.14 -22.35
CA VAL A 202 41.50 25.95 -22.61
C VAL A 202 40.67 25.58 -21.38
N ARG A 203 41.27 25.63 -20.18
CA ARG A 203 40.58 25.37 -18.91
C ARG A 203 39.41 26.32 -18.68
N ARG A 204 39.56 27.62 -18.96
CA ARG A 204 38.46 28.59 -18.88
C ARG A 204 37.29 28.27 -19.83
N ALA A 205 37.58 27.76 -21.03
CA ALA A 205 36.54 27.32 -21.96
C ALA A 205 35.84 26.05 -21.44
N LEU A 206 36.60 25.09 -20.91
CA LEU A 206 36.11 23.86 -20.30
C LEU A 206 35.16 24.15 -19.12
N VAL A 207 35.50 25.10 -18.24
CA VAL A 207 34.69 25.50 -17.08
C VAL A 207 33.34 26.10 -17.49
N ASN A 208 33.28 26.81 -18.61
CA ASN A 208 32.03 27.42 -19.11
C ASN A 208 31.19 26.45 -19.95
N PHE A 209 31.76 25.36 -20.43
CA PHE A 209 31.08 24.41 -21.30
C PHE A 209 29.87 23.71 -20.66
N PRO A 210 29.91 23.26 -19.39
CA PRO A 210 28.72 22.79 -18.67
C PRO A 210 27.55 23.77 -18.69
N ARG A 211 27.83 25.09 -18.58
CA ARG A 211 26.79 26.14 -18.62
C ARG A 211 26.17 26.25 -20.01
N TYR A 212 26.99 26.16 -21.06
CA TYR A 212 26.53 26.16 -22.44
C TYR A 212 25.65 24.94 -22.74
N LEU A 213 26.10 23.75 -22.34
CA LEU A 213 25.33 22.51 -22.51
C LEU A 213 24.00 22.54 -21.76
N ALA A 214 23.98 23.10 -20.55
CA ALA A 214 22.76 23.22 -19.76
C ALA A 214 21.68 24.09 -20.46
N ILE A 215 22.09 25.14 -21.18
CA ILE A 215 21.17 25.99 -21.94
C ILE A 215 20.64 25.27 -23.20
N LYS A 216 21.47 24.40 -23.80
CA LYS A 216 21.15 23.65 -25.02
C LYS A 216 20.48 22.30 -24.78
N ALA A 217 20.34 21.88 -23.52
CA ALA A 217 19.77 20.60 -23.17
C ALA A 217 18.31 20.47 -23.66
N PRO A 218 17.90 19.31 -24.17
CA PRO A 218 16.56 19.10 -24.69
C PRO A 218 15.51 18.95 -23.58
N ASP A 219 14.26 19.25 -23.90
CA ASP A 219 13.14 19.17 -22.94
C ASP A 219 12.58 17.74 -22.75
N LYS A 220 12.88 16.81 -23.67
CA LYS A 220 12.43 15.41 -23.57
C LYS A 220 13.20 14.67 -22.48
N ALA A 221 12.52 13.86 -21.68
CA ALA A 221 13.09 13.26 -20.46
C ALA A 221 14.37 12.43 -20.69
N GLU A 222 14.35 11.52 -21.66
CA GLU A 222 15.49 10.65 -21.97
C GLU A 222 16.73 11.41 -22.47
N PRO A 223 16.66 12.24 -23.53
CA PRO A 223 17.84 12.98 -23.98
C PRO A 223 18.26 14.08 -23.00
N ARG A 224 17.36 14.58 -22.15
CA ARG A 224 17.72 15.46 -21.02
C ARG A 224 18.59 14.71 -20.02
N GLY A 225 18.18 13.51 -19.61
CA GLY A 225 18.97 12.65 -18.74
C GLY A 225 20.35 12.37 -19.33
N MET A 226 20.42 12.08 -20.63
CA MET A 226 21.69 11.91 -21.34
C MET A 226 22.57 13.16 -21.30
N SER A 227 21.99 14.34 -21.47
CA SER A 227 22.71 15.61 -21.38
C SER A 227 23.24 15.86 -19.96
N VAL A 228 22.43 15.56 -18.93
CA VAL A 228 22.84 15.66 -17.51
C VAL A 228 24.04 14.79 -17.21
N GLU A 229 24.04 13.52 -17.66
CA GLU A 229 25.19 12.63 -17.49
C GLU A 229 26.44 13.19 -18.17
N PHE A 230 26.32 13.69 -19.41
CA PHE A 230 27.46 14.27 -20.12
C PHE A 230 28.02 15.50 -19.41
N ILE A 231 27.15 16.42 -18.97
CA ILE A 231 27.53 17.60 -18.19
C ILE A 231 28.31 17.18 -16.94
N MET A 232 27.86 16.14 -16.25
CA MET A 232 28.50 15.67 -15.02
C MET A 232 29.86 15.01 -15.26
N GLU A 233 30.09 14.35 -16.40
CA GLU A 233 31.44 13.87 -16.77
C GLU A 233 32.42 15.03 -16.92
N VAL A 234 31.99 16.15 -17.49
CA VAL A 234 32.82 17.36 -17.60
C VAL A 234 33.05 18.01 -16.24
N VAL A 235 32.01 18.15 -15.43
CA VAL A 235 32.11 18.78 -14.10
C VAL A 235 33.05 18.02 -13.17
N ARG A 236 33.09 16.68 -13.26
CA ARG A 236 33.95 15.84 -12.41
C ARG A 236 35.45 16.09 -12.59
N VAL A 237 35.89 16.55 -13.76
CA VAL A 237 37.31 16.83 -14.04
C VAL A 237 37.73 18.28 -13.76
N MET A 238 36.77 19.15 -13.44
CA MET A 238 37.03 20.55 -13.07
C MET A 238 37.60 20.65 -11.64
N GLU A 239 38.28 21.76 -11.34
CA GLU A 239 38.76 22.07 -9.98
C GLU A 239 37.58 22.31 -9.01
N LEU A 240 37.81 22.12 -7.71
CA LEU A 240 36.76 22.23 -6.68
C LEU A 240 36.06 23.59 -6.71
N GLU A 241 36.81 24.68 -6.88
CA GLU A 241 36.25 26.05 -6.93
C GLU A 241 35.29 26.22 -8.12
N ASP A 242 35.67 25.69 -9.28
CA ASP A 242 34.86 25.71 -10.49
C ASP A 242 33.65 24.80 -10.40
N GLN A 243 33.79 23.62 -9.77
CA GLN A 243 32.67 22.73 -9.45
C GLN A 243 31.64 23.47 -8.60
N ILE A 244 32.06 24.11 -7.50
CA ILE A 244 31.19 24.90 -6.62
C ILE A 244 30.59 26.09 -7.38
N GLY A 245 31.37 26.73 -8.26
CA GLY A 245 30.89 27.78 -9.17
C GLY A 245 29.78 27.30 -10.10
N PHE A 246 29.88 26.07 -10.60
CA PHE A 246 28.82 25.43 -11.39
C PHE A 246 27.60 25.06 -10.53
N VAL A 247 27.79 24.56 -9.30
CA VAL A 247 26.68 24.33 -8.35
C VAL A 247 25.87 25.60 -8.14
N LYS A 248 26.52 26.73 -7.87
CA LYS A 248 25.86 28.04 -7.71
C LYS A 248 25.04 28.43 -8.95
N TYR A 249 25.56 28.14 -10.14
CA TYR A 249 24.85 28.37 -11.39
C TYR A 249 23.60 27.48 -11.51
N VAL A 250 23.71 26.19 -11.19
CA VAL A 250 22.58 25.24 -11.22
C VAL A 250 21.49 25.64 -10.22
N VAL A 251 21.85 26.07 -9.01
CA VAL A 251 20.89 26.60 -8.03
C VAL A 251 20.14 27.80 -8.60
N LYS A 252 20.82 28.73 -9.29
CA LYS A 252 20.17 29.85 -9.98
C LYS A 252 19.27 29.40 -11.13
N MET A 253 19.64 28.36 -11.88
CA MET A 253 18.79 27.80 -12.94
C MET A 253 17.45 27.31 -12.39
N THR A 254 17.41 26.79 -11.16
CA THR A 254 16.15 26.36 -10.53
C THR A 254 15.16 27.51 -10.33
N GLN A 255 15.59 28.77 -10.41
CA GLN A 255 14.75 29.95 -10.25
C GLN A 255 14.33 30.58 -11.59
N GLY A 256 14.87 30.09 -12.71
CA GLY A 256 14.64 30.67 -14.04
C GLY A 256 13.44 30.09 -14.81
N LYS A 257 13.61 29.96 -16.13
CA LYS A 257 12.61 29.44 -17.08
C LYS A 257 12.28 27.97 -16.81
N GLY A 258 11.06 27.53 -17.13
CA GLY A 258 10.54 26.21 -16.76
C GLY A 258 11.44 25.03 -17.17
N ASN A 259 11.99 25.04 -18.38
CA ASN A 259 12.94 24.02 -18.85
C ASN A 259 14.25 24.00 -18.03
N LEU A 260 14.81 25.17 -17.72
CA LEU A 260 15.99 25.31 -16.87
C LEU A 260 15.71 24.87 -15.44
N ARG A 261 14.50 25.10 -14.92
CA ARG A 261 14.13 24.62 -13.58
C ARG A 261 14.12 23.10 -13.50
N LEU A 262 13.50 22.46 -14.49
CA LEU A 262 13.43 21.00 -14.58
C LEU A 262 14.83 20.37 -14.72
N LEU A 263 15.66 20.91 -15.63
CA LEU A 263 17.04 20.47 -15.80
C LEU A 263 17.88 20.72 -14.54
N GLY A 264 17.70 21.87 -13.88
CA GLY A 264 18.40 22.21 -12.65
C GLY A 264 18.09 21.21 -11.53
N VAL A 265 16.83 20.80 -11.38
CA VAL A 265 16.42 19.75 -10.43
C VAL A 265 17.09 18.40 -10.73
N ASP A 266 17.21 18.02 -12.01
CA ASP A 266 17.90 16.80 -12.42
C ASP A 266 19.42 16.86 -12.19
N LEU A 267 20.04 18.02 -12.44
CA LEU A 267 21.46 18.27 -12.17
C LEU A 267 21.78 18.27 -10.68
N ILE A 268 20.93 18.86 -9.83
CA ILE A 268 21.15 18.89 -8.38
C ILE A 268 21.29 17.48 -7.81
N LEU A 269 20.43 16.54 -8.22
CA LEU A 269 20.55 15.15 -7.79
C LEU A 269 21.96 14.63 -8.09
N LYS A 270 22.42 14.77 -9.34
CA LYS A 270 23.72 14.25 -9.75
C LYS A 270 24.89 14.93 -9.06
N LEU A 271 24.82 16.26 -8.88
CA LEU A 271 25.83 17.00 -8.13
C LEU A 271 25.96 16.46 -6.69
N LEU A 272 24.84 16.32 -5.99
CA LEU A 272 24.81 15.81 -4.61
C LEU A 272 25.30 14.37 -4.49
N THR A 273 25.05 13.53 -5.49
CA THR A 273 25.40 12.10 -5.43
C THR A 273 26.79 11.76 -5.95
N THR A 274 27.44 12.68 -6.65
CA THR A 274 28.68 12.39 -7.39
C THR A 274 29.86 13.24 -6.94
N LEU A 275 29.64 14.49 -6.54
CA LEU A 275 30.72 15.34 -6.05
C LEU A 275 31.06 15.00 -4.59
N LYS A 276 32.31 15.29 -4.21
CA LYS A 276 32.83 14.96 -2.89
C LYS A 276 32.22 15.88 -1.82
N ASP A 277 31.89 15.28 -0.69
CA ASP A 277 31.46 15.93 0.55
C ASP A 277 30.39 17.03 0.39
N PRO A 278 29.19 16.69 -0.12
CA PRO A 278 28.13 17.67 -0.35
C PRO A 278 27.66 18.40 0.92
N LEU A 279 27.74 17.73 2.07
CA LEU A 279 27.29 18.25 3.35
C LEU A 279 28.42 18.86 4.20
N GLY A 280 29.68 18.83 3.73
CA GLY A 280 30.82 19.35 4.49
C GLY A 280 31.14 18.57 5.77
N VAL A 281 30.84 17.27 5.78
CA VAL A 281 30.92 16.41 6.98
C VAL A 281 32.31 15.76 7.12
N ASN A 282 33.07 15.67 6.02
CA ASN A 282 34.36 14.98 5.97
C ASN A 282 35.55 15.95 5.93
N SER A 283 35.33 17.25 5.71
CA SER A 283 36.40 18.25 5.81
C SER A 283 36.84 18.42 7.27
N MET A 284 38.06 18.00 7.58
CA MET A 284 38.76 18.27 8.86
C MET A 284 39.22 19.73 9.01
N VAL A 285 38.70 20.64 8.19
CA VAL A 285 39.03 22.06 8.30
C VAL A 285 38.11 22.64 9.36
N GLU A 286 38.72 22.95 10.51
CA GLU A 286 38.11 23.73 11.58
C GLU A 286 37.37 24.94 10.99
N GLU A 287 36.11 25.03 11.37
CA GLU A 287 35.21 26.18 11.37
C GLU A 287 35.80 27.50 10.82
N GLU A 288 35.57 27.78 9.53
CA GLU A 288 35.18 29.15 9.19
C GLU A 288 33.68 29.28 9.47
N GLU A 289 33.35 29.83 10.65
CA GLU A 289 31.99 30.23 11.00
C GLU A 289 31.32 30.98 9.83
N GLY A 290 30.26 30.40 9.25
CA GLY A 290 29.37 31.07 8.30
C GLY A 290 29.43 30.62 6.83
N LYS A 291 30.33 29.72 6.41
CA LYS A 291 30.28 29.14 5.05
C LYS A 291 29.36 27.91 5.01
N GLU A 292 28.07 28.17 4.79
CA GLU A 292 27.08 27.12 4.52
C GLU A 292 27.53 26.17 3.39
N ALA A 293 27.50 24.86 3.66
CA ALA A 293 27.92 23.83 2.72
C ALA A 293 27.12 23.92 1.40
N TRP A 294 27.80 23.74 0.26
CA TRP A 294 27.18 23.92 -1.06
C TRP A 294 25.98 22.99 -1.29
N GLY A 295 25.99 21.79 -0.69
CA GLY A 295 24.88 20.83 -0.79
C GLY A 295 23.61 21.28 -0.05
N MET A 296 23.72 22.11 0.98
CA MET A 296 22.55 22.63 1.70
C MET A 296 21.71 23.53 0.77
N ARG A 297 22.35 24.41 0.01
CA ARG A 297 21.67 25.26 -0.99
C ARG A 297 20.99 24.44 -2.09
N CYS A 298 21.57 23.30 -2.46
CA CYS A 298 20.97 22.35 -3.38
C CYS A 298 19.71 21.70 -2.80
N LEU A 299 19.76 21.29 -1.53
CA LEU A 299 18.60 20.73 -0.82
C LEU A 299 17.48 21.76 -0.68
N GLU A 300 17.79 23.01 -0.30
CA GLU A 300 16.82 24.10 -0.23
C GLU A 300 16.16 24.36 -1.59
N ALA A 301 16.96 24.38 -2.67
CA ALA A 301 16.45 24.53 -4.02
C ALA A 301 15.50 23.39 -4.39
N LEU A 302 15.82 22.13 -4.06
CA LEU A 302 14.93 20.99 -4.28
C LEU A 302 13.62 21.12 -3.51
N VAL A 303 13.68 21.40 -2.20
CA VAL A 303 12.48 21.59 -1.36
C VAL A 303 11.60 22.70 -1.91
N LYS A 304 12.19 23.84 -2.31
CA LYS A 304 11.47 24.96 -2.93
C LYS A 304 10.81 24.58 -4.26
N ARG A 305 11.39 23.65 -5.04
CA ARG A 305 10.81 23.15 -6.31
C ARG A 305 9.75 22.07 -6.12
N CYS A 306 9.59 21.50 -4.93
CA CYS A 306 8.44 20.64 -4.62
C CYS A 306 7.10 21.43 -4.65
N SER A 307 7.17 22.76 -4.59
CA SER A 307 6.03 23.68 -4.77
C SER A 307 6.07 24.46 -6.10
N ASP A 308 6.70 23.93 -7.15
CA ASP A 308 6.69 24.55 -8.49
C ASP A 308 5.30 24.58 -9.12
N VAL A 309 5.08 25.50 -10.05
CA VAL A 309 3.84 25.59 -10.87
C VAL A 309 3.70 24.37 -11.78
N SER A 310 4.82 23.84 -12.28
CA SER A 310 4.84 22.65 -13.14
C SER A 310 4.78 21.37 -12.32
N ALA A 311 3.73 20.57 -12.51
CA ALA A 311 3.59 19.27 -11.85
C ALA A 311 4.75 18.31 -12.15
N MET A 312 5.30 18.33 -13.37
CA MET A 312 6.49 17.54 -13.72
C MET A 312 7.70 17.96 -12.88
N THR A 313 7.91 19.26 -12.70
CA THR A 313 9.02 19.78 -11.88
C THR A 313 8.83 19.42 -10.41
N ARG A 314 7.60 19.52 -9.89
CA ARG A 314 7.27 19.06 -8.52
C ARG A 314 7.57 17.58 -8.34
N ALA A 315 7.06 16.72 -9.22
CA ALA A 315 7.27 15.27 -9.14
C ALA A 315 8.76 14.90 -9.19
N ARG A 316 9.53 15.53 -10.09
CA ARG A 316 10.99 15.32 -10.17
C ARG A 316 11.71 15.83 -8.94
N ALA A 317 11.36 17.00 -8.41
CA ALA A 317 11.99 17.55 -7.22
C ALA A 317 11.78 16.64 -6.00
N ILE A 318 10.55 16.17 -5.79
CA ILE A 318 10.19 15.26 -4.69
C ILE A 318 10.88 13.90 -4.86
N SER A 319 10.86 13.32 -6.07
CA SER A 319 11.53 12.05 -6.34
C SER A 319 13.05 12.13 -6.18
N ASN A 320 13.66 13.22 -6.64
CA ASN A 320 15.09 13.45 -6.46
C ASN A 320 15.43 13.68 -4.99
N LEU A 321 14.58 14.38 -4.23
CA LEU A 321 14.75 14.53 -2.78
C LEU A 321 14.72 13.16 -2.07
N ALA A 322 13.80 12.27 -2.44
CA ALA A 322 13.72 10.91 -1.90
C ALA A 322 14.99 10.09 -2.19
N GLN A 323 15.55 10.22 -3.40
CA GLN A 323 16.81 9.57 -3.78
C GLN A 323 18.02 10.13 -3.02
N VAL A 324 18.07 11.45 -2.85
CA VAL A 324 19.14 12.12 -2.08
C VAL A 324 19.11 11.67 -0.62
N VAL A 325 17.93 11.60 0.01
CA VAL A 325 17.78 11.02 1.36
C VAL A 325 18.30 9.59 1.39
N GLY A 326 17.93 8.78 0.40
CA GLY A 326 18.42 7.41 0.24
C GLY A 326 19.94 7.27 0.26
N LEU A 327 20.64 8.11 -0.49
CA LEU A 327 22.09 7.99 -0.70
C LEU A 327 22.92 8.68 0.38
N LEU A 328 22.46 9.81 0.90
CA LEU A 328 23.19 10.57 1.91
C LEU A 328 23.00 10.00 3.33
N SER A 329 21.97 9.18 3.57
CA SER A 329 21.74 8.55 4.88
C SER A 329 22.65 7.35 5.17
N CYS A 330 23.59 7.01 4.27
CA CYS A 330 24.57 5.93 4.49
C CYS A 330 25.64 6.27 5.55
N SER A 331 25.74 7.53 5.98
CA SER A 331 26.71 7.99 6.99
C SER A 331 25.96 8.59 8.17
N ASP A 332 26.25 8.12 9.39
CA ASP A 332 25.57 8.59 10.62
C ASP A 332 25.65 10.11 10.78
N ARG A 333 26.81 10.70 10.47
CA ARG A 333 27.01 12.16 10.55
C ARG A 333 26.17 12.91 9.50
N ALA A 334 26.08 12.38 8.29
CA ALA A 334 25.24 12.95 7.24
C ALA A 334 23.74 12.83 7.58
N THR A 335 23.34 11.71 8.18
CA THR A 335 21.97 11.48 8.68
C THR A 335 21.58 12.52 9.73
N VAL A 336 22.46 12.89 10.65
CA VAL A 336 22.19 13.96 11.64
C VAL A 336 21.94 15.31 10.97
N VAL A 337 22.79 15.70 10.00
CA VAL A 337 22.64 16.95 9.25
C VAL A 337 21.32 16.96 8.46
N LEU A 338 20.97 15.85 7.81
CA LEU A 338 19.71 15.70 7.07
C LEU A 338 18.49 15.74 7.99
N LYS A 339 18.53 15.06 9.15
CA LYS A 339 17.46 15.14 10.16
C LYS A 339 17.24 16.58 10.60
N LYS A 340 18.32 17.32 10.88
CA LYS A 340 18.24 18.74 11.24
C LYS A 340 17.64 19.59 10.11
N PHE A 341 18.07 19.37 8.86
CA PHE A 341 17.55 20.08 7.69
C PHE A 341 16.05 19.83 7.45
N MET A 342 15.63 18.57 7.54
CA MET A 342 14.22 18.16 7.39
C MET A 342 13.39 18.54 8.62
N GLY A 343 14.05 18.94 9.71
CA GLY A 343 13.46 19.39 10.96
C GLY A 343 12.88 18.27 11.83
N PHE A 344 13.54 17.10 11.80
CA PHE A 344 13.34 15.96 12.70
C PHE A 344 14.30 15.95 13.91
N GLY A 345 14.95 17.08 14.24
CA GLY A 345 15.93 17.18 15.32
C GLY A 345 15.34 17.51 16.70
N ASP A 346 16.11 17.25 17.77
CA ASP A 346 15.70 17.48 19.17
C ASP A 346 15.46 18.96 19.48
N GLY A 347 14.18 19.33 19.59
CA GLY A 347 13.58 20.14 20.65
C GLY A 347 13.98 21.60 20.87
N ASN A 348 15.20 22.06 20.56
CA ASN A 348 15.69 23.33 21.12
C ASN A 348 16.22 24.37 20.14
N ASN A 349 16.03 24.16 18.84
CA ASN A 349 16.19 25.24 17.86
C ASN A 349 14.98 25.27 16.94
N VAL A 350 14.06 26.21 17.21
CA VAL A 350 13.02 26.62 16.27
C VAL A 350 13.72 27.36 15.11
N THR A 351 14.46 26.62 14.29
CA THR A 351 14.62 27.00 12.90
C THR A 351 13.33 26.64 12.19
N VAL A 352 12.83 27.55 11.37
CA VAL A 352 11.51 27.60 10.69
C VAL A 352 11.19 26.37 9.78
N GLY A 353 11.91 25.24 9.89
CA GLY A 353 11.88 24.10 8.96
C GLY A 353 11.15 22.82 9.43
N GLY A 354 10.94 22.56 10.72
CA GLY A 354 10.34 21.29 11.21
C GLY A 354 8.87 21.07 10.87
N LYS A 355 8.11 22.15 10.65
CA LYS A 355 6.77 22.07 10.03
C LYS A 355 6.83 21.97 8.51
N GLY A 356 7.96 22.31 7.89
CA GLY A 356 8.07 22.47 6.44
C GLY A 356 7.92 21.15 5.67
N ILE A 357 8.61 20.09 6.09
CA ILE A 357 8.55 18.81 5.37
C ILE A 357 7.17 18.14 5.52
N ASN A 358 6.61 18.13 6.73
CA ASN A 358 5.28 17.59 6.97
C ASN A 358 4.19 18.40 6.24
N GLU A 359 4.25 19.75 6.26
CA GLU A 359 3.33 20.60 5.48
C GLU A 359 3.46 20.36 3.96
N LEU A 360 4.69 20.16 3.48
CA LEU A 360 4.93 19.79 2.08
C LEU A 360 4.26 18.45 1.77
N LEU A 361 4.46 17.43 2.59
CA LEU A 361 3.89 16.10 2.40
C LEU A 361 2.35 16.14 2.43
N ARG A 362 1.74 16.85 3.39
CA ARG A 362 0.28 17.05 3.46
C ARG A 362 -0.27 17.56 2.13
N ARG A 363 0.38 18.55 1.52
CA ARG A 363 -0.06 19.15 0.24
C ARG A 363 0.26 18.31 -1.00
N ARG A 364 1.24 17.42 -0.94
CA ARG A 364 1.73 16.67 -2.11
C ARG A 364 1.21 15.24 -2.17
N CYS A 365 0.84 14.63 -1.04
CA CYS A 365 0.14 13.35 -1.01
C CYS A 365 -1.27 13.42 -1.62
N VAL A 366 -1.93 14.59 -1.56
CA VAL A 366 -3.26 14.84 -2.16
C VAL A 366 -3.20 15.69 -3.44
N ASP A 367 -2.06 15.72 -4.12
CA ASP A 367 -1.88 16.52 -5.33
C ASP A 367 -2.82 16.11 -6.47
N GLU A 368 -3.26 17.07 -7.29
CA GLU A 368 -4.08 16.79 -8.48
C GLU A 368 -3.43 15.78 -9.43
N LYS A 369 -2.09 15.81 -9.56
CA LYS A 369 -1.36 14.96 -10.49
C LYS A 369 -0.84 13.71 -9.80
N ALA A 370 -1.22 12.56 -10.33
CA ALA A 370 -0.84 11.24 -9.84
C ALA A 370 0.67 11.03 -9.65
N VAL A 371 1.47 11.53 -10.59
CA VAL A 371 2.94 11.44 -10.53
C VAL A 371 3.54 12.19 -9.33
N VAL A 372 2.87 13.25 -8.87
CA VAL A 372 3.29 14.02 -7.70
C VAL A 372 2.90 13.28 -6.42
N ARG A 373 1.66 12.76 -6.34
CA ARG A 373 1.20 11.93 -5.22
C ARG A 373 2.12 10.72 -5.00
N LYS A 374 2.43 9.99 -6.07
CA LYS A 374 3.35 8.85 -6.04
C LYS A 374 4.75 9.24 -5.56
N ALA A 375 5.29 10.35 -6.06
CA ALA A 375 6.60 10.84 -5.63
C ALA A 375 6.59 11.24 -4.13
N ALA A 376 5.50 11.85 -3.66
CA ALA A 376 5.35 12.24 -2.26
C ALA A 376 5.31 11.02 -1.35
N LEU A 377 4.51 10.00 -1.68
CA LEU A 377 4.46 8.74 -0.93
C LEU A 377 5.83 8.05 -0.88
N LEU A 378 6.57 8.02 -1.99
CA LEU A 378 7.95 7.52 -2.02
C LEU A 378 8.88 8.31 -1.09
N LEU A 379 8.75 9.64 -1.06
CA LEU A 379 9.52 10.48 -0.15
C LEU A 379 9.17 10.16 1.31
N VAL A 380 7.89 10.00 1.65
CA VAL A 380 7.45 9.57 2.98
C VAL A 380 8.14 8.26 3.37
N THR A 381 8.06 7.23 2.51
CA THR A 381 8.70 5.92 2.75
C THR A 381 10.18 6.08 3.08
N LYS A 382 10.93 6.88 2.30
CA LYS A 382 12.38 7.07 2.53
C LYS A 382 12.70 7.88 3.77
N LEU A 383 11.93 8.92 4.08
CA LEU A 383 12.12 9.71 5.30
C LEU A 383 11.86 8.87 6.55
N THR A 384 10.81 8.05 6.54
CA THR A 384 10.46 7.12 7.60
C THR A 384 11.57 6.09 7.82
N ALA A 385 11.92 5.34 6.77
CA ALA A 385 12.86 4.22 6.86
C ALA A 385 14.27 4.65 7.31
N LEU A 386 14.72 5.84 6.89
CA LEU A 386 16.13 6.23 7.02
C LEU A 386 16.37 7.30 8.08
N LEU A 387 15.39 8.16 8.32
CA LEU A 387 15.53 9.24 9.29
C LEU A 387 14.72 8.99 10.57
N GLY A 388 13.82 8.00 10.60
CA GLY A 388 12.95 7.74 11.75
C GLY A 388 12.14 8.99 12.16
N GLY A 389 11.91 9.90 11.21
CA GLY A 389 11.24 11.17 11.47
C GLY A 389 9.77 10.94 11.75
N ALA A 390 9.26 11.53 12.84
CA ALA A 390 7.85 11.43 13.17
C ALA A 390 6.99 12.07 12.05
N ILE A 391 6.23 11.22 11.37
CA ILE A 391 5.18 11.64 10.45
C ILE A 391 4.02 12.12 11.31
N ASP A 392 3.51 13.33 11.02
CA ASP A 392 2.35 13.81 11.76
C ASP A 392 1.07 13.01 11.42
N GLU A 393 0.08 13.09 12.31
CA GLU A 393 -1.17 12.34 12.17
C GLU A 393 -1.95 12.69 10.89
N VAL A 394 -1.81 13.93 10.40
CA VAL A 394 -2.52 14.36 9.18
C VAL A 394 -1.90 13.73 7.95
N VAL A 395 -0.58 13.71 7.84
CA VAL A 395 0.12 13.01 6.75
C VAL A 395 -0.22 11.52 6.79
N LEU A 396 -0.21 10.92 7.98
CA LEU A 396 -0.59 9.52 8.17
C LEU A 396 -2.00 9.23 7.63
N LYS A 397 -3.00 10.03 8.01
CA LYS A 397 -4.37 9.96 7.46
C LYS A 397 -4.44 10.19 5.96
N THR A 398 -3.63 11.11 5.41
CA THR A 398 -3.57 11.31 3.94
C THR A 398 -3.01 10.09 3.20
N MET A 399 -2.08 9.36 3.81
CA MET A 399 -1.60 8.09 3.24
C MET A 399 -2.71 7.03 3.27
N GLY A 400 -3.48 6.94 4.37
CA GLY A 400 -4.65 6.07 4.47
C GLY A 400 -5.70 6.35 3.39
N MET A 401 -6.06 7.61 3.20
CA MET A 401 -6.96 8.01 2.10
C MET A 401 -6.39 7.66 0.71
N ALA A 402 -5.06 7.72 0.52
CA ALA A 402 -4.41 7.36 -0.74
C ALA A 402 -4.46 5.84 -1.04
N CYS A 403 -4.74 4.99 -0.04
CA CYS A 403 -5.07 3.57 -0.29
C CYS A 403 -6.40 3.40 -1.05
N SER A 404 -7.24 4.43 -1.15
CA SER A 404 -8.47 4.41 -1.97
C SER A 404 -8.35 5.24 -3.26
N ASP A 405 -7.13 5.56 -3.71
CA ASP A 405 -6.90 6.31 -4.95
C ASP A 405 -7.40 5.54 -6.19
N SER A 406 -7.84 6.26 -7.22
CA SER A 406 -8.32 5.66 -8.47
C SER A 406 -7.24 4.87 -9.21
N LEU A 407 -5.97 5.25 -9.06
CA LEU A 407 -4.84 4.60 -9.72
C LEU A 407 -4.18 3.57 -8.81
N SER A 408 -4.06 2.34 -9.29
CA SER A 408 -3.44 1.24 -8.54
C SER A 408 -1.98 1.49 -8.17
N SER A 409 -1.24 2.17 -9.04
CA SER A 409 0.15 2.55 -8.75
C SER A 409 0.30 3.50 -7.56
N ILE A 410 -0.74 4.25 -7.19
CA ILE A 410 -0.77 5.11 -6.00
C ILE A 410 -1.21 4.32 -4.79
N ARG A 411 -2.26 3.51 -4.90
CA ARG A 411 -2.70 2.61 -3.83
C ARG A 411 -1.55 1.73 -3.34
N LYS A 412 -0.78 1.14 -4.27
CA LYS A 412 0.41 0.36 -3.94
C LYS A 412 1.49 1.17 -3.21
N ALA A 413 1.76 2.40 -3.67
CA ALA A 413 2.72 3.29 -3.01
C ALA A 413 2.24 3.73 -1.61
N ALA A 414 0.94 3.88 -1.40
CA ALA A 414 0.35 4.23 -0.12
C ALA A 414 0.44 3.07 0.88
N VAL A 415 0.14 1.85 0.43
CA VAL A 415 0.32 0.61 1.22
C VAL A 415 1.77 0.46 1.63
N GLU A 416 2.72 0.66 0.71
CA GLU A 416 4.16 0.62 1.00
C GLU A 416 4.56 1.67 2.05
N ALA A 417 4.13 2.93 1.88
CA ALA A 417 4.49 4.01 2.78
C ALA A 417 3.90 3.85 4.20
N LEU A 418 2.64 3.43 4.32
CA LEU A 418 2.01 3.14 5.62
C LEU A 418 2.66 1.93 6.29
N SER A 419 2.97 0.90 5.52
CA SER A 419 3.63 -0.30 6.04
C SER A 419 5.02 0.02 6.56
N GLU A 420 5.77 0.90 5.89
CA GLU A 420 7.08 1.37 6.38
C GLU A 420 6.96 2.18 7.67
N ALA A 421 5.92 3.02 7.80
CA ALA A 421 5.62 3.72 9.05
C ALA A 421 5.36 2.74 10.18
N PHE A 422 4.56 1.70 9.94
CA PHE A 422 4.26 0.68 10.95
C PHE A 422 5.47 -0.23 11.27
N LYS A 423 6.41 -0.44 10.33
CA LYS A 423 7.70 -1.11 10.60
C LYS A 423 8.57 -0.30 11.56
N THR A 424 8.58 1.02 11.39
CA THR A 424 9.48 1.93 12.10
C THR A 424 8.93 2.35 13.45
N PHE A 425 7.62 2.58 13.56
CA PHE A 425 6.97 3.11 14.76
C PHE A 425 5.95 2.13 15.34
N SER A 426 6.02 1.90 16.66
CA SER A 426 5.02 1.15 17.42
C SER A 426 3.93 2.03 18.04
N ALA A 427 3.77 3.27 17.55
CA ALA A 427 2.78 4.22 18.06
C ALA A 427 1.36 3.77 17.72
N GLU A 428 0.43 3.92 18.66
CA GLU A 428 -0.98 3.51 18.50
C GLU A 428 -1.61 4.12 17.24
N THR A 429 -1.39 5.41 16.99
CA THR A 429 -1.92 6.13 15.81
C THR A 429 -1.53 5.47 14.48
N VAL A 430 -0.28 4.99 14.36
CA VAL A 430 0.24 4.31 13.17
C VAL A 430 -0.43 2.94 13.00
N ILE A 431 -0.60 2.21 14.10
CA ILE A 431 -1.26 0.90 14.10
C ILE A 431 -2.72 1.05 13.68
N THR A 432 -3.43 2.02 14.24
CA THR A 432 -4.83 2.31 13.88
C THR A 432 -4.95 2.63 12.40
N GLU A 433 -4.19 3.63 11.91
CA GLU A 433 -4.34 4.05 10.51
C GLU A 433 -4.02 2.91 9.54
N TRP A 434 -2.97 2.12 9.83
CA TRP A 434 -2.59 0.98 9.01
C TRP A 434 -3.70 -0.08 8.99
N LEU A 435 -4.25 -0.47 10.15
CA LEU A 435 -5.30 -1.49 10.24
C LEU A 435 -6.63 -1.04 9.62
N HIS A 436 -6.94 0.25 9.65
CA HIS A 436 -8.16 0.78 9.05
C HIS A 436 -8.03 0.97 7.54
N SER A 437 -6.82 1.14 7.00
CA SER A 437 -6.59 1.43 5.58
C SER A 437 -6.13 0.24 4.75
N VAL A 438 -5.10 -0.49 5.21
CA VAL A 438 -4.41 -1.52 4.42
C VAL A 438 -5.20 -2.82 4.32
N PRO A 439 -5.77 -3.39 5.40
CA PRO A 439 -6.58 -4.61 5.31
C PRO A 439 -7.76 -4.52 4.34
N ARG A 440 -8.39 -3.34 4.16
CA ARG A 440 -9.48 -3.14 3.19
C ARG A 440 -9.06 -3.44 1.74
N GLN A 441 -7.77 -3.32 1.44
CA GLN A 441 -7.19 -3.59 0.12
C GLN A 441 -7.29 -5.07 -0.29
N ILE A 442 -7.66 -5.99 0.60
CA ILE A 442 -7.99 -7.38 0.25
C ILE A 442 -9.23 -7.49 -0.65
N ALA A 443 -10.01 -6.41 -0.77
CA ALA A 443 -11.14 -6.30 -1.69
C ALA A 443 -10.84 -5.44 -2.92
N ASP A 444 -9.57 -5.11 -3.19
CA ASP A 444 -9.17 -4.37 -4.39
C ASP A 444 -9.52 -5.17 -5.67
N ASN A 445 -9.76 -4.48 -6.78
CA ASN A 445 -9.99 -5.13 -8.07
C ASN A 445 -8.70 -5.71 -8.67
N GLU A 446 -7.54 -5.20 -8.29
CA GLU A 446 -6.25 -5.66 -8.77
C GLU A 446 -5.65 -6.72 -7.84
N THR A 447 -5.40 -7.92 -8.39
CA THR A 447 -4.83 -9.04 -7.64
C THR A 447 -3.44 -8.73 -7.07
N SER A 448 -2.65 -7.91 -7.78
CA SER A 448 -1.31 -7.50 -7.32
C SER A 448 -1.35 -6.72 -6.00
N ILE A 449 -2.42 -5.95 -5.76
CA ILE A 449 -2.63 -5.20 -4.51
C ILE A 449 -3.15 -6.12 -3.41
N GLN A 450 -4.05 -7.05 -3.75
CA GLN A 450 -4.52 -8.06 -2.78
C GLN A 450 -3.36 -8.90 -2.25
N GLU A 451 -2.45 -9.34 -3.12
CA GLU A 451 -1.25 -10.09 -2.74
C GLU A 451 -0.29 -9.25 -1.88
N GLU A 452 -0.10 -7.98 -2.24
CA GLU A 452 0.70 -7.05 -1.41
C GLU A 452 0.10 -6.91 -0.01
N CYS A 453 -1.22 -6.69 0.10
CA CYS A 453 -1.95 -6.61 1.36
C CYS A 453 -1.75 -7.87 2.23
N GLU A 454 -1.88 -9.05 1.64
CA GLU A 454 -1.61 -10.31 2.31
C GLU A 454 -0.16 -10.42 2.81
N ASN A 455 0.81 -10.00 1.99
CA ASN A 455 2.24 -10.03 2.34
C ASN A 455 2.55 -9.11 3.53
N VAL A 456 2.09 -7.86 3.49
CA VAL A 456 2.35 -6.92 4.57
C VAL A 456 1.57 -7.28 5.84
N PHE A 457 0.38 -7.89 5.72
CA PHE A 457 -0.35 -8.40 6.89
C PHE A 457 0.37 -9.60 7.54
N GLU A 458 0.88 -10.53 6.74
CA GLU A 458 1.70 -11.63 7.25
C GLU A 458 2.93 -11.09 8.00
N GLU A 459 3.66 -10.14 7.42
CA GLU A 459 4.89 -9.56 7.99
C GLU A 459 4.63 -8.74 9.28
N LEU A 460 3.66 -7.83 9.23
CA LEU A 460 3.48 -6.79 10.24
C LEU A 460 2.53 -7.18 11.37
N VAL A 461 1.62 -8.12 11.11
CA VAL A 461 0.67 -8.61 12.09
C VAL A 461 1.08 -10.00 12.56
N LEU A 462 1.04 -11.00 11.67
CA LEU A 462 1.18 -12.40 12.08
C LEU A 462 2.60 -12.73 12.56
N ASP A 463 3.61 -12.34 11.80
CA ASP A 463 5.01 -12.57 12.17
C ASP A 463 5.42 -11.72 13.38
N ARG A 464 4.86 -10.51 13.55
CA ARG A 464 5.09 -9.66 14.72
C ARG A 464 4.53 -10.29 16.00
N ILE A 465 3.31 -10.80 15.98
CA ILE A 465 2.71 -11.55 17.10
C ILE A 465 3.54 -12.80 17.40
N SER A 466 3.94 -13.53 16.36
CA SER A 466 4.76 -14.76 16.49
C SER A 466 6.11 -14.49 17.15
N ARG A 467 6.79 -13.39 16.79
CA ARG A 467 8.06 -12.98 17.41
C ARG A 467 7.85 -12.49 18.84
N GLY A 468 6.81 -11.71 19.09
CA GLY A 468 6.62 -11.09 20.40
C GLY A 468 6.28 -12.06 21.51
N ALA A 469 5.52 -13.12 21.22
CA ALA A 469 5.22 -14.15 22.20
C ALA A 469 6.42 -15.06 22.55
N ALA A 470 7.43 -15.16 21.67
CA ALA A 470 8.66 -15.88 21.96
C ALA A 470 9.50 -15.15 23.02
N SER A 471 9.47 -13.81 23.03
CA SER A 471 10.13 -12.99 24.04
C SER A 471 9.45 -13.06 25.41
N SER A 472 8.15 -13.39 25.47
CA SER A 472 7.37 -13.51 26.71
C SER A 472 7.48 -14.89 27.38
N SER A 473 8.05 -15.91 26.71
CA SER A 473 8.18 -17.26 27.29
C SER A 473 9.28 -17.37 28.36
N SER A 474 10.04 -16.29 28.59
CA SER A 474 11.09 -16.19 29.61
C SER A 474 10.58 -15.66 30.97
N TYR A 475 9.27 -15.45 31.12
CA TYR A 475 8.67 -15.02 32.38
C TYR A 475 8.74 -16.15 33.43
N ILE A 476 9.88 -16.25 34.09
CA ILE A 476 10.04 -16.93 35.37
C ILE A 476 9.47 -15.95 36.39
N GLY A 477 8.38 -16.33 37.07
CA GLY A 477 7.73 -15.48 38.07
C GLY A 477 8.72 -14.90 39.07
N PRO A 478 8.42 -13.75 39.69
CA PRO A 478 9.35 -13.11 40.60
C PRO A 478 9.69 -14.09 41.72
N THR A 479 10.97 -14.45 41.79
CA THR A 479 11.52 -15.22 42.91
C THR A 479 11.25 -14.39 44.16
N SER A 480 10.57 -15.00 45.12
CA SER A 480 10.21 -14.42 46.40
C SER A 480 11.38 -13.65 47.03
N GLY A 481 11.25 -12.32 47.17
CA GLY A 481 12.16 -11.56 48.02
C GLY A 481 12.63 -10.21 47.50
N SER A 482 11.74 -9.31 47.08
CA SER A 482 11.99 -7.88 47.28
C SER A 482 10.68 -7.09 47.27
N LYS A 483 10.53 -6.19 48.25
CA LYS A 483 9.39 -5.28 48.38
C LYS A 483 9.52 -4.18 47.32
N GLU A 484 9.15 -4.47 46.08
CA GLU A 484 8.88 -3.44 45.09
C GLU A 484 7.37 -3.14 45.06
N LYS A 485 7.02 -1.86 44.91
CA LYS A 485 5.64 -1.35 44.86
C LYS A 485 4.77 -2.22 43.95
N GLU A 486 3.58 -2.63 44.42
CA GLU A 486 2.57 -3.32 43.60
C GLU A 486 2.30 -2.49 42.33
N LYS A 487 2.78 -2.98 41.18
CA LYS A 487 2.51 -2.39 39.86
C LYS A 487 1.07 -2.74 39.45
N GLY A 488 0.40 -1.87 38.71
CA GLY A 488 -0.96 -2.16 38.24
C GLY A 488 -0.98 -3.35 37.27
N VAL A 489 -2.07 -4.13 37.23
CA VAL A 489 -2.23 -5.27 36.29
C VAL A 489 -1.98 -4.85 34.83
N ASP A 490 -2.46 -3.67 34.44
CA ASP A 490 -2.28 -3.17 33.08
C ASP A 490 -0.82 -2.81 32.76
N GLU A 491 -0.07 -2.31 33.74
CA GLU A 491 1.35 -1.98 33.59
C GLU A 491 2.19 -3.26 33.48
N GLU A 492 1.90 -4.27 34.29
CA GLU A 492 2.57 -5.57 34.23
C GLU A 492 2.24 -6.32 32.93
N MET A 493 0.99 -6.22 32.45
CA MET A 493 0.58 -6.75 31.15
C MET A 493 1.34 -6.06 30.01
N GLN A 494 1.44 -4.73 30.04
CA GLN A 494 2.17 -3.97 29.01
C GLN A 494 3.68 -4.26 29.01
N MET A 495 4.29 -4.52 30.16
CA MET A 495 5.71 -4.89 30.23
C MET A 495 5.99 -6.34 29.81
N SER A 496 5.00 -7.22 29.95
CA SER A 496 5.15 -8.65 29.63
C SER A 496 5.13 -8.95 28.12
N PHE A 497 4.68 -7.99 27.30
CA PHE A 497 4.65 -8.11 25.84
C PHE A 497 5.39 -6.95 25.18
N PRO A 498 5.99 -7.15 24.00
CA PRO A 498 6.56 -6.05 23.23
C PRO A 498 5.56 -4.91 22.99
N PRO A 499 6.05 -3.65 22.97
CA PRO A 499 5.20 -2.47 22.85
C PRO A 499 4.36 -2.52 21.58
N GLY A 500 3.06 -2.25 21.74
CA GLY A 500 2.08 -2.20 20.66
C GLY A 500 1.39 -3.53 20.33
N ILE A 501 1.82 -4.69 20.85
CA ILE A 501 1.17 -5.99 20.53
C ILE A 501 -0.26 -6.09 21.10
N LEU A 502 -0.46 -5.70 22.36
CA LEU A 502 -1.79 -5.71 22.97
C LEU A 502 -2.74 -4.75 22.26
N TYR A 503 -2.23 -3.57 21.90
CA TYR A 503 -2.98 -2.60 21.10
C TYR A 503 -3.34 -3.16 19.73
N LEU A 504 -2.39 -3.77 19.03
CA LEU A 504 -2.58 -4.40 17.73
C LEU A 504 -3.67 -5.47 17.79
N LEU A 505 -3.64 -6.36 18.78
CA LEU A 505 -4.67 -7.39 18.97
C LEU A 505 -6.05 -6.77 19.20
N ARG A 506 -6.13 -5.75 20.07
CA ARG A 506 -7.38 -5.02 20.34
C ARG A 506 -7.95 -4.41 19.07
N GLU A 507 -7.11 -3.77 18.26
CA GLU A 507 -7.56 -3.06 17.07
C GLU A 507 -7.94 -4.02 15.92
N ILE A 508 -7.32 -5.21 15.85
CA ILE A 508 -7.68 -6.27 14.89
C ILE A 508 -9.12 -6.76 15.07
N CYS A 509 -9.65 -6.75 16.30
CA CYS A 509 -11.04 -7.14 16.57
C CYS A 509 -12.05 -5.98 16.50
N ASN A 510 -11.62 -4.79 16.07
CA ASN A 510 -12.54 -3.68 15.82
C ASN A 510 -13.60 -4.08 14.77
N GLY A 511 -14.85 -3.64 14.97
CA GLY A 511 -15.98 -3.98 14.08
C GLY A 511 -15.75 -3.59 12.61
N GLU A 512 -14.99 -2.51 12.35
CA GLU A 512 -14.66 -2.08 10.99
C GLU A 512 -13.51 -2.86 10.35
N VAL A 513 -12.60 -3.40 11.16
CA VAL A 513 -11.36 -4.06 10.72
C VAL A 513 -11.55 -5.58 10.61
N SER A 514 -12.26 -6.17 11.56
CA SER A 514 -12.40 -7.62 11.70
C SER A 514 -12.91 -8.35 10.45
N PRO A 515 -13.86 -7.85 9.63
CA PRO A 515 -14.29 -8.55 8.42
C PRO A 515 -13.15 -8.73 7.40
N TRP A 516 -12.26 -7.74 7.31
CA TRP A 516 -11.10 -7.79 6.41
C TRP A 516 -10.04 -8.75 6.92
N VAL A 517 -9.80 -8.76 8.24
CA VAL A 517 -8.89 -9.72 8.88
C VAL A 517 -9.36 -11.15 8.62
N LYS A 518 -10.66 -11.44 8.79
CA LYS A 518 -11.23 -12.78 8.48
C LYS A 518 -10.94 -13.18 7.03
N LYS A 519 -11.16 -12.26 6.09
CA LYS A 519 -10.93 -12.51 4.66
C LYS A 519 -9.43 -12.74 4.36
N ILE A 520 -8.53 -11.96 4.96
CA ILE A 520 -7.08 -12.13 4.82
C ILE A 520 -6.64 -13.48 5.40
N CYS A 521 -7.03 -13.82 6.62
CA CYS A 521 -6.73 -15.12 7.25
C CYS A 521 -7.26 -16.28 6.41
N THR A 522 -8.48 -16.16 5.86
CA THR A 522 -9.07 -17.15 4.95
C THR A 522 -8.23 -17.34 3.69
N ASN A 523 -7.81 -16.25 3.06
CA ASN A 523 -6.97 -16.31 1.85
C ASN A 523 -5.59 -16.92 2.14
N LEU A 524 -4.91 -16.44 3.18
CA LEU A 524 -3.61 -16.96 3.61
C LEU A 524 -3.69 -18.46 3.97
N GLY A 525 -4.77 -18.86 4.65
CA GLY A 525 -5.05 -20.26 5.00
C GLY A 525 -5.25 -21.14 3.77
N LYS A 526 -6.08 -20.71 2.81
CA LYS A 526 -6.27 -21.41 1.52
C LYS A 526 -4.96 -21.53 0.73
N LYS A 527 -4.10 -20.51 0.80
CA LYS A 527 -2.76 -20.49 0.19
C LYS A 527 -1.69 -21.24 1.02
N LYS A 528 -2.05 -21.84 2.17
CA LYS A 528 -1.13 -22.54 3.10
C LYS A 528 0.05 -21.69 3.58
N ARG A 529 -0.14 -20.38 3.72
CA ARG A 529 0.88 -19.42 4.20
C ARG A 529 0.84 -19.19 5.71
N LEU A 530 -0.20 -19.64 6.41
CA LEU A 530 -0.29 -19.52 7.87
C LEU A 530 0.72 -20.46 8.56
N LYS A 531 1.49 -19.92 9.53
CA LYS A 531 2.56 -20.64 10.25
C LYS A 531 2.07 -21.10 11.62
N HIS A 532 2.38 -22.33 12.04
CA HIS A 532 2.00 -22.85 13.37
C HIS A 532 2.44 -21.98 14.56
N LYS A 533 3.55 -21.22 14.41
CA LYS A 533 4.08 -20.31 15.43
C LYS A 533 3.07 -19.25 15.88
N ILE A 534 2.15 -18.82 15.01
CA ILE A 534 1.08 -17.86 15.38
C ILE A 534 0.15 -18.45 16.43
N VAL A 535 -0.18 -19.74 16.30
CA VAL A 535 -1.10 -20.44 17.22
C VAL A 535 -0.43 -20.59 18.58
N THR A 536 0.82 -21.04 18.60
CA THR A 536 1.61 -21.12 19.83
C THR A 536 1.73 -19.75 20.51
N ALA A 537 1.99 -18.71 19.74
CA ALA A 537 2.10 -17.34 20.24
C ALA A 537 0.79 -16.85 20.90
N LEU A 538 -0.35 -17.03 20.24
CA LEU A 538 -1.66 -16.62 20.76
C LEU A 538 -2.04 -17.39 22.04
N GLN A 539 -1.79 -18.71 22.07
CA GLN A 539 -2.00 -19.51 23.28
C GLN A 539 -1.12 -19.03 24.44
N ASN A 540 0.14 -18.69 24.18
CA ASN A 540 1.05 -18.16 25.19
C ASN A 540 0.60 -16.79 25.70
N ILE A 541 0.15 -15.88 24.82
CA ILE A 541 -0.37 -14.57 25.22
C ILE A 541 -1.56 -14.74 26.18
N ILE A 542 -2.47 -15.65 25.86
CA ILE A 542 -3.63 -15.95 26.72
C ILE A 542 -3.17 -16.54 28.06
N LYS A 543 -2.31 -17.57 28.07
CA LYS A 543 -1.77 -18.18 29.30
C LYS A 543 -1.03 -17.17 30.20
N VAL A 544 -0.18 -16.32 29.62
CA VAL A 544 0.56 -15.29 30.35
C VAL A 544 -0.42 -14.28 30.97
N SER A 545 -1.42 -13.84 30.21
CA SER A 545 -2.42 -12.90 30.73
C SER A 545 -3.26 -13.48 31.89
N GLU A 546 -3.57 -14.79 31.86
CA GLU A 546 -4.22 -15.50 32.96
C GLU A 546 -3.32 -15.53 34.19
N SER A 547 -2.04 -15.88 34.00
CA SER A 547 -1.07 -15.97 35.11
C SER A 547 -0.86 -14.62 35.82
N ILE A 548 -0.76 -13.52 35.07
CA ILE A 548 -0.63 -12.16 35.63
C ILE A 548 -1.88 -11.82 36.44
N TRP A 549 -3.07 -12.13 35.94
CA TRP A 549 -4.33 -11.87 36.65
C TRP A 549 -4.42 -12.62 37.98
N LEU A 550 -4.03 -13.89 37.98
CA LEU A 550 -4.00 -14.75 39.17
C LEU A 550 -2.94 -14.33 40.18
N ASN A 551 -1.76 -13.88 39.72
CA ASN A 551 -0.69 -13.37 40.58
C ASN A 551 -1.14 -12.14 41.40
N HIS A 552 -2.01 -11.32 40.82
CA HIS A 552 -2.64 -10.18 41.51
C HIS A 552 -3.81 -10.57 42.43
N SER A 553 -4.01 -11.87 42.69
CA SER A 553 -5.09 -12.41 43.52
C SER A 553 -6.49 -11.93 43.08
N LYS A 554 -6.65 -11.59 41.79
CA LYS A 554 -7.93 -11.14 41.26
C LYS A 554 -8.85 -12.35 40.99
N PRO A 555 -10.17 -12.20 41.21
CA PRO A 555 -11.12 -13.26 40.94
C PRO A 555 -11.06 -13.66 39.47
N ILE A 556 -10.84 -14.95 39.18
CA ILE A 556 -10.77 -15.48 37.81
C ILE A 556 -12.09 -15.29 37.07
N GLU A 557 -13.20 -15.12 37.80
CA GLU A 557 -14.54 -14.77 37.32
C GLU A 557 -14.55 -13.53 36.42
N LYS A 558 -13.64 -12.59 36.68
CA LYS A 558 -13.59 -11.28 36.03
C LYS A 558 -12.47 -11.19 34.99
N TRP A 559 -11.72 -12.26 34.78
CA TRP A 559 -10.65 -12.29 33.80
C TRP A 559 -11.22 -12.40 32.38
N THR A 560 -10.65 -11.62 31.48
CA THR A 560 -10.85 -11.71 30.03
C THR A 560 -9.50 -11.80 29.37
N ALA A 561 -9.42 -12.54 28.26
CA ALA A 561 -8.18 -12.60 27.51
C ALA A 561 -7.90 -11.23 26.87
N PRO A 562 -6.64 -10.95 26.46
CA PRO A 562 -6.33 -9.78 25.66
C PRO A 562 -7.24 -9.70 24.44
N SER A 563 -7.91 -8.56 24.28
CA SER A 563 -8.91 -8.37 23.21
C SER A 563 -8.33 -8.74 21.86
N GLY A 564 -9.07 -9.53 21.09
CA GLY A 564 -8.65 -9.98 19.76
C GLY A 564 -7.76 -11.23 19.73
N ALA A 565 -7.21 -11.70 20.86
CA ALA A 565 -6.41 -12.92 20.89
C ALA A 565 -7.23 -14.16 20.53
N TRP A 566 -8.39 -14.36 21.18
CA TRP A 566 -9.31 -15.45 20.84
C TRP A 566 -9.88 -15.31 19.44
N PHE A 567 -10.20 -14.09 19.01
CA PHE A 567 -10.68 -13.81 17.66
C PHE A 567 -9.67 -14.31 16.62
N LEU A 568 -8.43 -13.85 16.68
CA LEU A 568 -7.40 -14.24 15.70
C LEU A 568 -7.11 -15.75 15.78
N LEU A 569 -7.08 -16.33 16.99
CA LEU A 569 -6.91 -17.77 17.19
C LEU A 569 -8.03 -18.58 16.53
N SER A 570 -9.28 -18.11 16.63
CA SER A 570 -10.42 -18.75 16.00
C SER A 570 -10.35 -18.72 14.47
N GLU A 571 -9.80 -17.65 13.89
CA GLU A 571 -9.64 -17.53 12.43
C GLU A 571 -8.49 -18.40 11.89
N VAL A 572 -7.35 -18.47 12.59
CA VAL A 572 -6.20 -19.29 12.14
C VAL A 572 -6.41 -20.79 12.41
N SER A 573 -7.15 -21.15 13.47
CA SER A 573 -7.40 -22.56 13.85
C SER A 573 -8.21 -23.33 12.82
N VAL A 574 -9.01 -22.66 11.97
CA VAL A 574 -9.70 -23.28 10.83
C VAL A 574 -8.73 -24.01 9.90
N PHE A 575 -7.52 -23.45 9.72
CA PHE A 575 -6.52 -23.97 8.80
C PHE A 575 -5.36 -24.70 9.50
N LEU A 576 -5.17 -24.45 10.80
CA LEU A 576 -4.11 -25.03 11.63
C LEU A 576 -4.67 -25.77 12.86
N PRO A 577 -5.64 -26.68 12.73
CA PRO A 577 -6.29 -27.30 13.89
C PRO A 577 -5.32 -28.10 14.76
N LYS A 578 -4.33 -28.77 14.15
CA LYS A 578 -3.29 -29.56 14.83
C LYS A 578 -2.33 -28.76 15.71
N ALA A 579 -2.21 -27.46 15.47
CA ALA A 579 -1.31 -26.60 16.23
C ALA A 579 -1.94 -26.09 17.54
N VAL A 580 -3.26 -26.25 17.70
CA VAL A 580 -3.99 -25.82 18.89
C VAL A 580 -3.96 -26.95 19.91
N ASP A 581 -3.54 -26.63 21.12
CA ASP A 581 -3.43 -27.57 22.23
C ASP A 581 -4.81 -27.82 22.85
N TRP A 582 -5.22 -29.08 22.93
CA TRP A 582 -6.51 -29.46 23.50
C TRP A 582 -6.55 -29.21 25.01
N ASP A 583 -5.48 -29.50 25.75
CA ASP A 583 -5.45 -29.30 27.19
C ASP A 583 -5.60 -27.81 27.53
N PHE A 584 -5.01 -26.95 26.70
CA PHE A 584 -5.24 -25.51 26.74
C PHE A 584 -6.72 -25.15 26.53
N LEU A 585 -7.38 -25.64 25.47
CA LEU A 585 -8.79 -25.34 25.22
C LEU A 585 -9.70 -25.88 26.33
N HIS A 586 -9.41 -27.08 26.83
CA HIS A 586 -10.18 -27.73 27.88
C HIS A 586 -10.10 -26.96 29.20
N HIS A 587 -8.90 -26.54 29.62
CA HIS A 587 -8.69 -25.69 30.80
C HIS A 587 -9.52 -24.41 30.72
N HIS A 588 -9.41 -23.66 29.61
CA HIS A 588 -10.13 -22.39 29.44
C HIS A 588 -11.64 -22.58 29.35
N TRP A 589 -12.11 -23.67 28.73
CA TRP A 589 -13.52 -24.04 28.75
C TRP A 589 -14.02 -24.32 30.18
N GLN A 590 -13.27 -25.07 30.98
CA GLN A 590 -13.64 -25.36 32.37
C GLN A 590 -13.69 -24.11 33.25
N LEU A 591 -12.72 -23.21 33.12
CA LEU A 591 -12.70 -21.92 33.82
C LEU A 591 -14.00 -21.16 33.54
N LEU A 592 -14.38 -21.11 32.27
CA LEU A 592 -15.54 -20.39 31.77
C LEU A 592 -16.88 -21.08 32.13
N ASP A 593 -16.97 -22.41 32.17
CA ASP A 593 -18.24 -23.12 32.46
C ASP A 593 -18.55 -23.27 33.97
N LYS A 594 -17.53 -23.30 34.85
CA LYS A 594 -17.72 -23.36 36.31
C LYS A 594 -18.50 -22.16 36.89
N HIS A 595 -18.68 -21.11 36.09
CA HIS A 595 -19.34 -19.87 36.49
C HIS A 595 -20.87 -19.92 36.26
N LYS A 596 -21.61 -19.87 37.37
CA LYS A 596 -23.02 -19.43 37.39
C LYS A 596 -23.01 -17.91 37.32
N VAL A 597 -23.59 -17.33 36.27
CA VAL A 597 -23.82 -15.88 36.18
C VAL A 597 -24.66 -15.45 37.39
N LYS A 598 -23.99 -14.89 38.42
CA LYS A 598 -24.60 -14.14 39.51
C LYS A 598 -24.41 -12.66 39.18
N GLY A 599 -25.13 -12.23 38.14
CA GLY A 599 -25.23 -10.84 37.71
C GLY A 599 -26.60 -10.68 37.07
N GLU A 600 -27.38 -9.75 37.58
CA GLU A 600 -28.73 -9.47 37.09
C GLU A 600 -28.65 -8.90 35.67
N PHE A 601 -29.38 -9.50 34.72
CA PHE A 601 -29.58 -8.91 33.41
C PHE A 601 -30.72 -7.89 33.51
N GLN A 602 -30.38 -6.60 33.44
CA GLN A 602 -31.32 -5.59 32.94
C GLN A 602 -31.16 -5.54 31.43
N SER A 603 -32.27 -5.44 30.71
CA SER A 603 -32.25 -5.15 29.28
C SER A 603 -31.59 -3.78 29.05
N PRO A 604 -31.02 -3.50 27.85
CA PRO A 604 -30.50 -2.17 27.51
C PRO A 604 -31.57 -1.06 27.44
N PHE A 605 -32.79 -1.34 27.89
CA PHE A 605 -33.97 -0.50 27.68
C PHE A 605 -34.64 -0.20 29.03
N VAL A 606 -33.92 0.52 29.89
CA VAL A 606 -34.54 1.38 30.90
C VAL A 606 -34.34 2.81 30.41
N GLN A 607 -35.45 3.50 30.14
CA GLN A 607 -35.43 4.92 29.80
C GLN A 607 -34.64 5.69 30.86
N LYS A 608 -33.63 6.41 30.36
CA LYS A 608 -32.75 7.33 31.07
C LYS A 608 -33.61 8.37 31.79
N ASN A 609 -33.83 8.17 33.09
CA ASN A 609 -34.23 9.25 33.98
C ASN A 609 -33.00 9.71 34.76
N ALA A 610 -32.90 11.03 34.85
CA ALA A 610 -31.70 11.79 35.13
C ALA A 610 -31.05 11.53 36.49
N ASN A 611 -29.74 11.80 36.50
CA ASN A 611 -28.83 12.12 37.62
C ASN A 611 -27.94 10.97 38.14
N GLY A 612 -26.63 11.17 37.98
CA GLY A 612 -25.56 10.45 38.68
C GLY A 612 -24.53 9.84 37.74
N GLU A 613 -23.36 10.47 37.65
CA GLU A 613 -22.18 9.99 36.95
C GLU A 613 -21.67 8.67 37.57
N GLU A 614 -21.76 7.55 36.85
CA GLU A 614 -21.01 6.31 37.12
C GLU A 614 -20.71 5.58 35.79
N GLU A 615 -19.90 6.21 34.93
CA GLU A 615 -19.29 5.56 33.76
C GLU A 615 -18.12 4.66 34.21
N SER A 616 -18.36 3.38 34.55
CA SER A 616 -17.29 2.36 34.54
C SER A 616 -17.73 0.88 34.60
N ILE A 617 -19.01 0.55 34.77
CA ILE A 617 -19.40 -0.85 35.09
C ILE A 617 -20.02 -1.64 33.92
N GLU A 618 -20.53 -1.00 32.86
CA GLU A 618 -21.24 -1.70 31.77
C GLU A 618 -20.34 -2.37 30.71
N CYS A 619 -19.08 -1.94 30.54
CA CYS A 619 -18.23 -2.41 29.43
C CYS A 619 -17.75 -3.87 29.58
N ASN A 620 -17.60 -4.36 30.81
CA ASN A 620 -17.05 -5.69 31.05
C ASN A 620 -17.98 -6.84 30.66
N ASN A 621 -19.31 -6.64 30.60
CA ASN A 621 -20.29 -7.72 30.40
C ASN A 621 -20.43 -8.21 28.95
N VAL A 622 -19.87 -7.51 27.95
CA VAL A 622 -19.96 -7.91 26.52
C VAL A 622 -18.66 -8.55 26.03
N ALA A 623 -17.53 -8.15 26.59
CA ALA A 623 -16.21 -8.66 26.22
C ALA A 623 -16.06 -10.16 26.52
N TRP A 624 -16.46 -10.61 27.73
CA TRP A 624 -16.37 -12.02 28.12
C TRP A 624 -17.23 -12.93 27.23
N ALA A 625 -18.41 -12.47 26.82
CA ALA A 625 -19.31 -13.23 25.94
C ALA A 625 -18.69 -13.39 24.54
N SER A 626 -17.98 -12.38 24.06
CA SER A 626 -17.29 -12.41 22.76
C SER A 626 -16.10 -13.39 22.79
N ASP A 627 -15.28 -13.36 23.85
CA ASP A 627 -14.18 -14.30 24.05
C ASP A 627 -14.67 -15.76 24.06
N ARG A 628 -15.79 -16.02 24.73
CA ARG A 628 -16.42 -17.34 24.76
C ARG A 628 -16.87 -17.83 23.40
N VAL A 629 -17.45 -16.95 22.59
CA VAL A 629 -17.86 -17.26 21.21
C VAL A 629 -16.64 -17.70 20.39
N PHE A 630 -15.54 -16.97 20.47
CA PHE A 630 -14.31 -17.30 19.74
C PHE A 630 -13.62 -18.55 20.27
N LEU A 631 -13.61 -18.78 21.58
CA LEU A 631 -13.14 -20.04 22.18
C LEU A 631 -13.95 -21.23 21.63
N LEU A 632 -15.28 -21.14 21.64
CA LEU A 632 -16.15 -22.21 21.12
C LEU A 632 -15.99 -22.43 19.63
N GLN A 633 -15.78 -21.36 18.86
CA GLN A 633 -15.45 -21.45 17.45
C GLN A 633 -14.12 -22.18 17.26
N THR A 634 -13.10 -21.87 18.08
CA THR A 634 -11.80 -22.55 18.06
C THR A 634 -11.95 -24.04 18.39
N ILE A 635 -12.72 -24.37 19.44
CA ILE A 635 -13.05 -25.75 19.81
C ILE A 635 -13.76 -26.47 18.65
N SER A 636 -14.72 -25.81 17.99
CA SER A 636 -15.42 -26.35 16.82
C SER A 636 -14.46 -26.60 15.64
N ASN A 637 -13.44 -25.77 15.45
CA ASN A 637 -12.45 -25.96 14.39
C ASN A 637 -11.51 -27.13 14.69
N VAL A 638 -11.13 -27.33 15.96
CA VAL A 638 -10.20 -28.37 16.41
C VAL A 638 -10.92 -29.71 16.64
N SER A 639 -12.25 -29.74 16.61
CA SER A 639 -13.06 -30.93 16.95
C SER A 639 -12.72 -32.20 16.16
N ILE A 640 -12.11 -32.06 14.98
CA ILE A 640 -11.65 -33.17 14.13
C ILE A 640 -10.45 -33.90 14.73
N GLU A 641 -9.59 -33.17 15.44
CA GLU A 641 -8.35 -33.67 16.03
C GLU A 641 -8.58 -34.21 17.46
N LEU A 642 -9.79 -34.06 18.00
CA LEU A 642 -10.12 -34.51 19.35
C LEU A 642 -10.34 -36.02 19.40
N PRO A 643 -9.79 -36.72 20.41
CA PRO A 643 -10.14 -38.11 20.65
C PRO A 643 -11.64 -38.27 20.96
N PRO A 644 -12.25 -39.43 20.67
CA PRO A 644 -13.70 -39.63 20.78
C PRO A 644 -14.27 -39.40 22.19
N GLU A 645 -13.49 -39.71 23.22
CA GLU A 645 -13.88 -39.57 24.64
C GLU A 645 -13.95 -38.09 25.09
N PRO A 646 -12.88 -37.27 25.01
CA PRO A 646 -12.96 -35.82 25.29
C PRO A 646 -14.01 -35.08 24.47
N ALA A 647 -14.19 -35.47 23.20
CA ALA A 647 -15.23 -34.89 22.33
C ALA A 647 -16.64 -35.23 22.82
N ALA A 648 -16.87 -36.46 23.30
CA ALA A 648 -18.13 -36.89 23.91
C ALA A 648 -18.46 -36.09 25.17
N ASP A 649 -17.48 -35.96 26.05
CA ASP A 649 -17.63 -35.27 27.33
C ASP A 649 -17.90 -33.78 27.11
N LEU A 650 -17.19 -33.16 26.17
CA LEU A 650 -17.42 -31.79 25.79
C LEU A 650 -18.82 -31.60 25.18
N ALA A 651 -19.24 -32.47 24.25
CA ALA A 651 -20.58 -32.40 23.67
C ALA A 651 -21.68 -32.55 24.75
N HIS A 652 -21.49 -33.45 25.71
CA HIS A 652 -22.39 -33.60 26.85
C HIS A 652 -22.45 -32.33 27.72
N ASN A 653 -21.30 -31.73 28.02
CA ASN A 653 -21.22 -30.48 28.79
C ASN A 653 -21.89 -29.31 28.06
N LEU A 654 -21.66 -29.17 26.75
CA LEU A 654 -22.31 -28.15 25.92
C LEU A 654 -23.82 -28.33 25.87
N LEU A 655 -24.32 -29.55 25.67
CA LEU A 655 -25.75 -29.86 25.69
C LEU A 655 -26.36 -29.48 27.04
N LYS A 656 -25.74 -29.91 28.14
CA LYS A 656 -26.17 -29.57 29.51
C LYS A 656 -26.20 -28.06 29.75
N ARG A 657 -25.31 -27.30 29.10
CA ARG A 657 -25.29 -25.83 29.18
C ARG A 657 -26.42 -25.20 28.38
N VAL A 658 -26.64 -25.61 27.13
CA VAL A 658 -27.75 -25.15 26.29
C VAL A 658 -29.10 -25.40 26.98
N GLU A 659 -29.27 -26.56 27.60
CA GLU A 659 -30.48 -26.94 28.34
C GLU A 659 -30.78 -26.10 29.60
N LYS A 660 -29.82 -25.33 30.11
CA LYS A 660 -30.05 -24.45 31.26
C LYS A 660 -30.78 -23.17 30.86
N PHE A 661 -30.74 -22.77 29.59
CA PHE A 661 -31.35 -21.55 29.05
C PHE A 661 -31.00 -20.30 29.87
N ASN A 662 -29.73 -20.16 30.26
CA ASN A 662 -29.25 -19.08 31.13
C ASN A 662 -27.99 -18.39 30.58
N MET A 663 -27.78 -18.51 29.27
CA MET A 663 -26.63 -17.96 28.55
C MET A 663 -26.98 -16.62 27.91
N HIS A 664 -25.94 -15.82 27.64
CA HIS A 664 -26.08 -14.62 26.82
C HIS A 664 -26.45 -14.99 25.37
N SER A 665 -27.29 -14.18 24.70
CA SER A 665 -27.79 -14.46 23.35
C SER A 665 -26.66 -14.65 22.32
N THR A 666 -25.62 -13.81 22.39
CA THR A 666 -24.43 -13.89 21.52
C THR A 666 -23.72 -15.25 21.57
N GLU A 667 -23.78 -15.94 22.70
CA GLU A 667 -23.11 -17.22 22.87
C GLU A 667 -23.94 -18.43 22.41
N VAL A 668 -25.28 -18.31 22.41
CA VAL A 668 -26.17 -19.43 22.10
C VAL A 668 -25.87 -20.01 20.73
N ASP A 669 -25.76 -19.15 19.70
CA ASP A 669 -25.43 -19.58 18.34
C ASP A 669 -24.10 -20.32 18.27
N ALA A 670 -23.07 -19.83 18.96
CA ALA A 670 -21.76 -20.45 18.98
C ALA A 670 -21.77 -21.83 19.66
N HIS A 671 -22.50 -21.96 20.79
CA HIS A 671 -22.63 -23.24 21.49
C HIS A 671 -23.40 -24.26 20.67
N VAL A 672 -24.54 -23.88 20.08
CA VAL A 672 -25.37 -24.77 19.27
C VAL A 672 -24.61 -25.23 18.03
N LYS A 673 -23.87 -24.32 17.37
CA LYS A 673 -23.01 -24.67 16.23
C LYS A 673 -21.86 -25.59 16.64
N ALA A 674 -21.14 -25.30 17.72
CA ALA A 674 -20.07 -26.15 18.22
C ALA A 674 -20.56 -27.54 18.59
N LEU A 675 -21.71 -27.64 19.27
CA LEU A 675 -22.35 -28.91 19.61
C LEU A 675 -22.72 -29.72 18.36
N LYS A 676 -23.33 -29.08 17.35
CA LYS A 676 -23.61 -29.72 16.06
C LYS A 676 -22.33 -30.27 15.44
N THR A 677 -21.27 -29.46 15.35
CA THR A 677 -19.99 -29.87 14.75
C THR A 677 -19.38 -31.05 15.49
N LEU A 678 -19.34 -31.01 16.83
CA LEU A 678 -18.82 -32.10 17.65
C LEU A 678 -19.62 -33.40 17.47
N CYS A 679 -20.96 -33.32 17.48
CA CYS A 679 -21.81 -34.48 17.23
C CYS A 679 -21.59 -35.09 15.85
N LYS A 680 -21.50 -34.25 14.81
CA LYS A 680 -21.26 -34.72 13.43
C LYS A 680 -19.90 -35.38 13.25
N ARG A 681 -18.87 -34.81 13.88
CA ARG A 681 -17.49 -35.31 13.73
C ARG A 681 -17.21 -36.57 14.54
N LYS A 682 -17.98 -36.83 15.58
CA LYS A 682 -17.88 -38.04 16.41
C LYS A 682 -18.57 -39.26 15.80
N ALA A 683 -19.57 -39.06 14.94
CA ALA A 683 -20.31 -40.16 14.36
C ALA A 683 -19.46 -40.97 13.38
N SER A 684 -19.72 -42.28 13.31
CA SER A 684 -18.99 -43.18 12.42
C SER A 684 -19.38 -42.99 10.95
N ASN A 685 -20.58 -42.43 10.72
CA ASN A 685 -21.12 -42.11 9.40
C ASN A 685 -22.08 -40.90 9.46
N ASP A 686 -22.36 -40.31 8.30
CA ASP A 686 -23.19 -39.11 8.18
C ASP A 686 -24.66 -39.32 8.64
N MET A 687 -25.19 -40.54 8.52
CA MET A 687 -26.56 -40.84 8.95
C MET A 687 -26.69 -40.86 10.49
N GLU A 688 -25.72 -41.47 11.17
CA GLU A 688 -25.61 -41.46 12.62
C GLU A 688 -25.37 -40.03 13.15
N ALA A 689 -24.55 -39.24 12.44
CA ALA A 689 -24.34 -37.82 12.75
C ALA A 689 -25.65 -37.02 12.74
N GLU A 690 -26.44 -37.13 11.68
CA GLU A 690 -27.71 -36.41 11.58
C GLU A 690 -28.74 -36.93 12.60
N ALA A 691 -28.78 -38.24 12.86
CA ALA A 691 -29.66 -38.82 13.88
C ALA A 691 -29.31 -38.33 15.30
N LEU A 692 -28.02 -38.25 15.63
CA LEU A 692 -27.56 -37.70 16.91
C LEU A 692 -27.91 -36.22 17.03
N VAL A 693 -27.72 -35.45 15.96
CA VAL A 693 -28.09 -34.02 15.93
C VAL A 693 -29.58 -33.84 16.15
N LEU A 694 -30.42 -34.57 15.41
CA LEU A 694 -31.87 -34.50 15.54
C LEU A 694 -32.32 -34.85 16.96
N LYS A 695 -31.78 -35.91 17.55
CA LYS A 695 -32.13 -36.37 18.89
C LYS A 695 -31.92 -35.30 19.97
N TRP A 696 -30.76 -34.65 19.99
CA TRP A 696 -30.52 -33.61 21.01
C TRP A 696 -31.26 -32.32 20.68
N VAL A 697 -31.47 -32.00 19.39
CA VAL A 697 -32.29 -30.85 18.98
C VAL A 697 -33.72 -31.01 19.50
N ASP A 698 -34.35 -32.17 19.31
CA ASP A 698 -35.71 -32.45 19.80
C ASP A 698 -35.79 -32.37 21.33
N GLN A 699 -34.76 -32.86 22.03
CA GLN A 699 -34.63 -32.75 23.48
C GLN A 699 -34.57 -31.28 23.94
N VAL A 700 -33.81 -30.43 23.25
CA VAL A 700 -33.72 -29.00 23.60
C VAL A 700 -35.00 -28.26 23.22
N LEU A 701 -35.59 -28.54 22.06
CA LEU A 701 -36.85 -27.94 21.60
C LEU A 701 -37.99 -28.23 22.57
N SER A 702 -38.21 -29.50 22.94
CA SER A 702 -39.27 -29.88 23.89
C SER A 702 -39.14 -29.17 25.24
N ARG A 703 -37.90 -29.03 25.74
CA ARG A 703 -37.61 -28.31 26.99
C ARG A 703 -37.78 -26.79 26.86
N ALA A 704 -37.41 -26.21 25.72
CA ALA A 704 -37.61 -24.80 25.42
C ALA A 704 -39.10 -24.46 25.31
N SER A 705 -39.88 -25.27 24.58
CA SER A 705 -41.34 -25.12 24.45
C SER A 705 -42.03 -25.14 25.81
N ARG A 706 -41.68 -26.09 26.69
CA ARG A 706 -42.24 -26.15 28.05
C ARG A 706 -41.94 -24.89 28.88
N ILE A 707 -40.74 -24.31 28.74
CA ILE A 707 -40.38 -23.06 29.44
C ILE A 707 -41.23 -21.89 28.93
N ILE A 708 -41.42 -21.82 27.60
CA ILE A 708 -42.21 -20.79 26.95
C ILE A 708 -43.69 -20.91 27.34
N GLU A 709 -44.25 -22.12 27.28
CA GLU A 709 -45.63 -22.43 27.72
C GLU A 709 -45.85 -22.03 29.17
N THR A 710 -44.94 -22.45 30.08
CA THR A 710 -45.03 -22.09 31.50
C THR A 710 -45.01 -20.56 31.68
N PHE A 711 -44.16 -19.86 30.92
CA PHE A 711 -44.09 -18.40 30.99
C PHE A 711 -45.35 -17.72 30.46
N ILE A 712 -45.93 -18.20 29.35
CA ILE A 712 -47.18 -17.66 28.80
C ILE A 712 -48.33 -17.88 29.79
N SER A 713 -48.45 -19.09 30.35
CA SER A 713 -49.47 -19.43 31.35
C SER A 713 -49.35 -18.58 32.62
N ASP A 714 -48.12 -18.44 33.17
CA ASP A 714 -47.84 -17.65 34.38
C ASP A 714 -48.19 -16.16 34.22
N ASN A 715 -48.18 -15.60 33.00
CA ASN A 715 -48.62 -14.23 32.74
C ASN A 715 -50.13 -14.16 32.48
N SER A 716 -50.76 -15.20 31.92
CA SER A 716 -52.21 -15.25 31.73
C SER A 716 -53.03 -15.42 33.02
N GLU A 717 -52.48 -16.12 34.03
CA GLU A 717 -53.16 -16.34 35.32
C GLU A 717 -53.21 -15.09 36.21
N GLN A 718 -52.33 -14.10 35.99
CA GLN A 718 -52.34 -12.84 36.76
C GLN A 718 -53.50 -11.92 36.39
N ASP A 719 -54.08 -12.08 35.19
CA ASP A 719 -55.26 -11.32 34.75
C ASP A 719 -56.57 -11.85 35.36
N ALA A 720 -56.56 -13.06 35.95
CA ALA A 720 -57.76 -13.69 36.52
C ALA A 720 -58.00 -13.39 38.02
N GLU A 721 -57.01 -12.86 38.76
CA GLU A 721 -57.11 -12.56 40.20
C GLU A 721 -57.59 -11.12 40.51
N THR A 722 -58.38 -10.49 39.63
CA THR A 722 -59.16 -9.29 40.02
C THR A 722 -60.57 -9.69 40.43
N GLY A 723 -60.69 -10.27 41.62
CA GLY A 723 -61.96 -10.65 42.24
C GLY A 723 -61.97 -10.44 43.76
N PHE A 724 -62.28 -9.21 44.18
CA PHE A 724 -62.86 -8.81 45.47
C PHE A 724 -62.11 -9.02 46.83
N PHE A 725 -61.97 -7.89 47.55
CA PHE A 725 -61.78 -7.63 49.00
C PHE A 725 -60.54 -8.15 49.77
N THR A 726 -59.55 -7.25 50.02
CA THR A 726 -59.09 -6.73 51.35
C THR A 726 -57.73 -5.97 51.23
N PRO A 727 -57.38 -5.01 52.11
CA PRO A 727 -56.22 -4.14 51.94
C PRO A 727 -54.87 -4.86 52.20
N PRO A 728 -53.78 -4.49 51.50
CA PRO A 728 -52.52 -5.23 51.57
C PRO A 728 -51.72 -4.88 52.84
N ARG A 729 -51.43 -5.90 53.68
CA ARG A 729 -50.36 -5.83 54.68
C ARG A 729 -48.99 -5.85 53.99
N SER A 730 -48.15 -4.87 54.32
CA SER A 730 -46.75 -4.76 53.93
C SER A 730 -45.91 -5.89 54.55
N GLY A 731 -45.47 -6.84 53.72
CA GLY A 731 -44.50 -7.87 54.08
C GLY A 731 -43.43 -8.04 52.97
N PRO A 732 -42.28 -8.68 53.26
CA PRO A 732 -41.10 -8.75 52.39
C PRO A 732 -41.27 -9.62 51.12
N SER A 733 -42.52 -9.97 50.78
CA SER A 733 -42.92 -10.89 49.70
C SER A 733 -42.80 -10.29 48.29
N LYS A 734 -42.91 -8.95 48.14
CA LYS A 734 -42.87 -8.29 46.81
C LYS A 734 -41.49 -8.40 46.12
N GLY A 735 -40.39 -8.36 46.87
CA GLY A 735 -39.04 -8.47 46.30
C GLY A 735 -38.73 -9.86 45.73
N ARG A 736 -39.12 -10.93 46.42
CA ARG A 736 -38.89 -12.32 45.96
C ARG A 736 -39.74 -12.69 44.74
N LYS A 737 -40.99 -12.20 44.66
CA LYS A 737 -41.87 -12.42 43.51
C LYS A 737 -41.36 -11.70 42.24
N SER A 738 -40.87 -10.46 42.37
CA SER A 738 -40.29 -9.69 41.27
C SER A 738 -39.01 -10.35 40.71
N VAL A 739 -38.10 -10.81 41.58
CA VAL A 739 -36.88 -11.53 41.16
C VAL A 739 -37.20 -12.87 40.48
N ARG A 740 -38.25 -13.58 40.91
CA ARG A 740 -38.70 -14.82 40.26
C ARG A 740 -39.26 -14.55 38.86
N LYS A 741 -40.10 -13.50 38.69
CA LYS A 741 -40.66 -13.09 37.38
C LYS A 741 -39.57 -12.62 36.40
N ARG A 742 -38.54 -11.91 36.87
CA ARG A 742 -37.39 -11.52 36.04
C ARG A 742 -36.55 -12.71 35.58
N LYS A 743 -36.30 -13.68 36.47
CA LYS A 743 -35.56 -14.92 36.14
C LYS A 743 -36.33 -15.85 35.21
N SER A 744 -37.66 -15.92 35.32
CA SER A 744 -38.48 -16.67 34.37
C SER A 744 -38.50 -15.99 32.99
N LEU A 745 -38.64 -14.67 32.94
CA LEU A 745 -38.57 -13.89 31.71
C LEU A 745 -37.23 -14.04 30.98
N SER A 746 -36.10 -13.89 31.68
CA SER A 746 -34.77 -14.03 31.05
C SER A 746 -34.57 -15.44 30.49
N LYS A 747 -35.03 -16.47 31.21
CA LYS A 747 -34.94 -17.87 30.79
C LYS A 747 -35.83 -18.15 29.58
N ALA A 748 -37.02 -17.56 29.53
CA ALA A 748 -37.95 -17.68 28.41
C ALA A 748 -37.43 -16.96 27.15
N ILE A 749 -36.81 -15.78 27.31
CA ILE A 749 -36.12 -15.05 26.23
C ILE A 749 -34.99 -15.91 25.64
N THR A 750 -34.11 -16.47 26.47
CA THR A 750 -33.04 -17.35 26.00
C THR A 750 -33.61 -18.61 25.33
N ALA A 751 -34.70 -19.19 25.83
CA ALA A 751 -35.36 -20.34 25.21
C ALA A 751 -35.88 -20.04 23.80
N ILE A 752 -36.57 -18.91 23.59
CA ILE A 752 -37.03 -18.49 22.25
C ILE A 752 -35.84 -18.24 21.32
N TYR A 753 -34.81 -17.54 21.81
CA TYR A 753 -33.61 -17.29 21.02
C TYR A 753 -32.97 -18.62 20.57
N THR A 754 -32.80 -19.57 21.49
CA THR A 754 -32.27 -20.90 21.21
C THR A 754 -33.11 -21.64 20.17
N ILE A 755 -34.45 -21.59 20.25
CA ILE A 755 -35.33 -22.16 19.22
C ILE A 755 -34.98 -21.60 17.84
N GLY A 756 -34.88 -20.27 17.72
CA GLY A 756 -34.49 -19.62 16.47
C GLY A 756 -33.13 -20.10 15.96
N SER A 757 -32.14 -20.30 16.83
CA SER A 757 -30.83 -20.84 16.48
C SER A 757 -30.89 -22.31 16.00
N LEU A 758 -31.70 -23.14 16.66
CA LEU A 758 -31.86 -24.57 16.36
C LEU A 758 -32.50 -24.79 14.99
N VAL A 759 -33.52 -24.01 14.65
CA VAL A 759 -34.17 -24.02 13.34
C VAL A 759 -33.17 -23.85 12.20
N ILE A 760 -32.22 -22.93 12.33
CA ILE A 760 -31.18 -22.69 11.31
C ILE A 760 -30.16 -23.83 11.30
N VAL A 761 -29.82 -24.36 12.48
CA VAL A 761 -28.83 -25.43 12.63
C VAL A 761 -29.35 -26.78 12.14
N CYS A 762 -30.61 -27.10 12.34
CA CYS A 762 -31.24 -28.35 11.94
C CYS A 762 -32.63 -28.06 11.31
N PRO A 763 -32.68 -27.70 10.02
CA PRO A 763 -33.95 -27.38 9.34
C PRO A 763 -34.91 -28.57 9.22
N SER A 764 -34.43 -29.80 9.41
CA SER A 764 -35.21 -31.04 9.37
C SER A 764 -35.94 -31.36 10.67
N ALA A 765 -35.71 -30.60 11.74
CA ALA A 765 -36.36 -30.82 13.03
C ALA A 765 -37.86 -30.49 12.98
N ASP A 766 -38.67 -31.22 13.75
CA ASP A 766 -40.12 -30.99 13.80
C ASP A 766 -40.44 -29.72 14.61
N MET A 767 -41.10 -28.77 13.95
CA MET A 767 -41.49 -27.48 14.52
C MET A 767 -43.00 -27.38 14.77
N SER A 768 -43.74 -28.49 14.66
CA SER A 768 -45.19 -28.57 14.83
C SER A 768 -45.66 -28.05 16.19
N ALA A 769 -44.94 -28.36 17.26
CA ALA A 769 -45.23 -27.90 18.63
C ALA A 769 -44.79 -26.44 18.89
N VAL A 770 -43.78 -25.95 18.17
CA VAL A 770 -43.18 -24.62 18.39
C VAL A 770 -43.94 -23.54 17.61
N THR A 771 -44.43 -23.86 16.41
CA THR A 771 -45.09 -22.90 15.52
C THR A 771 -46.31 -22.23 16.18
N PRO A 772 -47.23 -22.97 16.86
CA PRO A 772 -48.36 -22.37 17.57
C PRO A 772 -47.92 -21.45 18.70
N LEU A 773 -46.87 -21.82 19.46
CA LEU A 773 -46.35 -21.00 20.56
C LEU A 773 -45.80 -19.66 20.06
N LEU A 774 -45.00 -19.70 18.99
CA LEU A 774 -44.49 -18.48 18.36
C LEU A 774 -45.62 -17.64 17.75
N HIS A 775 -46.65 -18.29 17.16
CA HIS A 775 -47.84 -17.62 16.66
C HIS A 775 -48.59 -16.88 17.78
N THR A 776 -48.81 -17.52 18.93
CA THR A 776 -49.42 -16.89 20.12
C THR A 776 -48.61 -15.67 20.58
N ILE A 777 -47.28 -15.75 20.57
CA ILE A 777 -46.42 -14.63 20.96
C ILE A 777 -46.55 -13.46 19.98
N ILE A 778 -46.39 -13.67 18.67
CA ILE A 778 -46.42 -12.56 17.70
C ILE A 778 -47.82 -11.95 17.53
N THR A 779 -48.89 -12.70 17.80
CA THR A 779 -50.27 -12.19 17.70
C THR A 779 -50.79 -11.54 18.97
N SER A 780 -50.10 -11.71 20.11
CA SER A 780 -50.46 -11.11 21.39
C SER A 780 -50.39 -9.57 21.44
N GLY A 781 -49.79 -8.93 20.44
CA GLY A 781 -49.78 -7.46 20.26
C GLY A 781 -51.01 -6.90 19.53
N ASN A 782 -51.86 -7.74 18.92
CA ASN A 782 -53.02 -7.27 18.17
C ASN A 782 -54.23 -6.99 19.09
N SER A 783 -54.32 -5.78 19.66
CA SER A 783 -55.62 -5.24 20.09
C SER A 783 -56.36 -4.72 18.85
N GLY A 784 -57.13 -5.57 18.18
CA GLY A 784 -57.99 -5.15 17.08
C GLY A 784 -59.07 -4.16 17.57
N PRO A 785 -59.41 -3.10 16.80
CA PRO A 785 -60.47 -2.18 17.15
C PRO A 785 -61.82 -2.81 16.78
N LYS A 786 -62.31 -3.79 17.56
CA LYS A 786 -63.67 -4.36 17.40
C LYS A 786 -64.06 -5.31 18.55
N LEU A 787 -63.91 -4.90 19.81
CA LEU A 787 -64.74 -5.45 20.90
C LEU A 787 -64.81 -4.47 22.09
N ASN A 788 -65.32 -3.26 21.86
CA ASN A 788 -65.72 -2.39 22.97
C ASN A 788 -67.03 -2.90 23.55
N LYS A 789 -66.94 -3.66 24.66
CA LYS A 789 -67.91 -3.70 25.76
C LYS A 789 -67.40 -4.66 26.85
N LEU A 790 -66.42 -4.20 27.65
CA LEU A 790 -66.23 -4.49 29.09
C LEU A 790 -64.95 -3.77 29.56
N PRO A 791 -64.92 -3.19 30.78
CA PRO A 791 -63.80 -2.37 31.23
C PRO A 791 -62.72 -3.24 31.93
N GLY A 792 -61.51 -3.23 31.35
CA GLY A 792 -60.28 -3.72 31.97
C GLY A 792 -59.13 -3.67 30.95
N PRO A 793 -57.97 -3.07 31.25
CA PRO A 793 -56.84 -3.06 30.32
C PRO A 793 -56.17 -4.44 30.37
N ALA A 794 -56.43 -5.29 29.38
CA ALA A 794 -55.59 -6.47 29.15
C ALA A 794 -54.20 -5.96 28.71
N THR A 795 -53.20 -6.06 29.59
CA THR A 795 -51.83 -5.67 29.29
C THR A 795 -51.24 -6.67 28.30
N THR A 796 -50.94 -6.22 27.08
CA THR A 796 -50.40 -7.10 26.03
C THR A 796 -48.97 -7.54 26.36
N LEU A 797 -48.56 -8.75 25.96
CA LEU A 797 -47.16 -9.23 26.13
C LEU A 797 -46.14 -8.28 25.49
N GLN A 798 -46.57 -7.50 24.49
CA GLN A 798 -45.79 -6.42 23.88
C GLN A 798 -45.41 -5.32 24.87
N GLN A 799 -46.28 -5.01 25.85
CA GLN A 799 -46.05 -4.01 26.90
C GLN A 799 -45.42 -4.62 28.16
N GLU A 800 -45.83 -5.83 28.55
CA GLU A 800 -45.32 -6.48 29.77
C GLU A 800 -43.93 -7.09 29.61
N ALA A 801 -43.63 -7.61 28.42
CA ALA A 801 -42.36 -8.27 28.12
C ALA A 801 -41.86 -7.95 26.68
N PRO A 802 -41.52 -6.67 26.38
CA PRO A 802 -41.16 -6.24 25.02
C PRO A 802 -40.02 -7.05 24.39
N SER A 803 -38.99 -7.40 25.18
CA SER A 803 -37.86 -8.20 24.69
C SER A 803 -38.25 -9.64 24.32
N PHE A 804 -39.18 -10.24 25.04
CA PHE A 804 -39.70 -11.58 24.74
C PHE A 804 -40.54 -11.57 23.46
N TYR A 805 -41.38 -10.53 23.29
CA TYR A 805 -42.15 -10.30 22.07
C TYR A 805 -41.26 -10.12 20.83
N ILE A 806 -40.22 -9.26 20.91
CA ILE A 806 -39.27 -9.04 19.81
C ILE A 806 -38.53 -10.34 19.45
N GLN A 807 -38.11 -11.13 20.44
CA GLN A 807 -37.45 -12.42 20.16
C GLN A 807 -38.40 -13.44 19.54
N GLY A 808 -39.70 -13.40 19.87
CA GLY A 808 -40.72 -14.21 19.21
C GLY A 808 -40.80 -13.94 17.71
N TRP A 809 -40.78 -12.65 17.32
CA TRP A 809 -40.73 -12.23 15.91
C TRP A 809 -39.46 -12.69 15.20
N LEU A 810 -38.29 -12.56 15.85
CA LEU A 810 -37.02 -13.05 15.29
C LEU A 810 -37.00 -14.57 15.12
N ALA A 811 -37.48 -15.33 16.10
CA ALA A 811 -37.56 -16.79 16.03
C ALA A 811 -38.55 -17.25 14.94
N MET A 812 -39.71 -16.59 14.82
CA MET A 812 -40.64 -16.84 13.71
C MET A 812 -39.99 -16.51 12.37
N GLY A 813 -39.21 -15.42 12.29
CA GLY A 813 -38.51 -15.03 11.07
C GLY A 813 -37.50 -16.09 10.62
N LYS A 814 -36.69 -16.59 11.55
CA LYS A 814 -35.76 -17.70 11.31
C LYS A 814 -36.48 -18.99 10.91
N LEU A 815 -37.65 -19.28 11.47
CA LEU A 815 -38.52 -20.40 11.08
C LEU A 815 -39.03 -20.26 9.65
N CYS A 816 -39.52 -19.08 9.28
CA CYS A 816 -39.90 -18.78 7.90
C CYS A 816 -38.70 -18.87 6.94
N LEU A 817 -37.50 -18.47 7.36
CA LEU A 817 -36.28 -18.65 6.55
C LEU A 817 -35.99 -20.13 6.30
N ALA A 818 -36.28 -21.03 7.24
CA ALA A 818 -36.06 -22.46 7.05
C ALA A 818 -37.16 -23.13 6.22
N ASP A 819 -38.43 -22.72 6.37
CA ASP A 819 -39.60 -23.32 5.71
C ASP A 819 -40.38 -22.32 4.83
N GLY A 820 -40.33 -22.53 3.52
CA GLY A 820 -41.01 -21.69 2.53
C GLY A 820 -42.54 -21.72 2.58
N LYS A 821 -43.16 -22.80 3.11
CA LYS A 821 -44.63 -22.87 3.28
C LYS A 821 -45.08 -21.95 4.41
N LEU A 822 -44.35 -21.93 5.52
CA LEU A 822 -44.58 -21.01 6.63
C LEU A 822 -44.28 -19.57 6.21
N ALA A 823 -43.20 -19.34 5.44
CA ALA A 823 -42.87 -18.00 4.93
C ALA A 823 -44.06 -17.35 4.19
N LYS A 824 -44.74 -18.09 3.31
CA LYS A 824 -45.91 -17.58 2.57
C LYS A 824 -47.05 -17.11 3.49
N ASN A 825 -47.27 -17.79 4.61
CA ASN A 825 -48.37 -17.49 5.54
C ASN A 825 -48.04 -16.37 6.52
N TYR A 826 -46.76 -16.23 6.89
CA TYR A 826 -46.33 -15.33 7.97
C TYR A 826 -45.68 -14.03 7.49
N ILE A 827 -45.06 -13.98 6.30
CA ILE A 827 -44.52 -12.72 5.72
C ILE A 827 -45.54 -11.57 5.74
N PRO A 828 -46.84 -11.76 5.43
CA PRO A 828 -47.83 -10.69 5.55
C PRO A 828 -47.94 -10.08 6.95
N LEU A 829 -47.74 -10.89 7.99
CA LEU A 829 -47.76 -10.43 9.38
C LEU A 829 -46.54 -9.58 9.72
N PHE A 830 -45.36 -9.90 9.15
CA PHE A 830 -44.17 -9.05 9.28
C PHE A 830 -44.36 -7.68 8.64
N VAL A 831 -44.96 -7.63 7.44
CA VAL A 831 -45.28 -6.35 6.76
C VAL A 831 -46.27 -5.54 7.58
N GLN A 832 -47.33 -6.17 8.09
CA GLN A 832 -48.34 -5.50 8.91
C GLN A 832 -47.77 -4.96 10.23
N GLU A 833 -46.92 -5.71 10.91
CA GLU A 833 -46.29 -5.27 12.16
C GLU A 833 -45.26 -4.16 11.92
N LEU A 834 -44.57 -4.17 10.77
CA LEU A 834 -43.64 -3.10 10.39
C LEU A 834 -44.34 -1.74 10.22
N GLU A 835 -45.58 -1.76 9.71
CA GLU A 835 -46.42 -0.58 9.51
C GLU A 835 -47.08 -0.11 10.81
N LYS A 836 -47.51 -1.04 11.68
CA LYS A 836 -48.25 -0.72 12.91
C LYS A 836 -47.37 -0.39 14.12
N SER A 837 -46.16 -0.95 14.21
CA SER A 837 -45.38 -0.88 15.44
C SER A 837 -44.69 0.47 15.63
N ASP A 838 -44.84 1.09 16.80
CA ASP A 838 -44.07 2.28 17.18
C ASP A 838 -42.67 1.95 17.74
N ALA A 839 -42.38 0.66 17.98
CA ALA A 839 -41.12 0.22 18.57
C ALA A 839 -40.00 0.13 17.52
N ALA A 840 -39.09 1.11 17.52
CA ALA A 840 -37.95 1.15 16.58
C ALA A 840 -37.11 -0.15 16.58
N ALA A 841 -36.91 -0.77 17.75
CA ALA A 841 -36.17 -2.03 17.86
C ALA A 841 -36.86 -3.20 17.15
N LEU A 842 -38.19 -3.29 17.19
CA LEU A 842 -38.95 -4.32 16.48
C LEU A 842 -38.91 -4.06 14.97
N ARG A 843 -39.16 -2.81 14.55
CA ARG A 843 -39.12 -2.41 13.14
C ARG A 843 -37.76 -2.71 12.50
N ASN A 844 -36.66 -2.35 13.16
CA ASN A 844 -35.30 -2.63 12.66
C ASN A 844 -35.06 -4.14 12.49
N ASN A 845 -35.45 -4.95 13.47
CA ASN A 845 -35.33 -6.40 13.39
C ASN A 845 -36.18 -7.00 12.25
N ILE A 846 -37.42 -6.52 12.07
CA ILE A 846 -38.28 -6.95 10.97
C ILE A 846 -37.67 -6.54 9.63
N VAL A 847 -37.14 -5.33 9.49
CA VAL A 847 -36.46 -4.85 8.27
C VAL A 847 -35.27 -5.75 7.90
N VAL A 848 -34.44 -6.13 8.88
CA VAL A 848 -33.33 -7.07 8.65
C VAL A 848 -33.84 -8.44 8.18
N MET A 849 -34.91 -8.97 8.81
CA MET A 849 -35.54 -10.22 8.36
C MET A 849 -36.17 -10.12 6.97
N MET A 850 -36.79 -8.99 6.64
CA MET A 850 -37.32 -8.73 5.30
C MET A 850 -36.21 -8.70 4.26
N ALA A 851 -35.04 -8.15 4.57
CA ALA A 851 -33.86 -8.19 3.70
C ALA A 851 -33.36 -9.64 3.50
N ASP A 852 -33.27 -10.44 4.56
CA ASP A 852 -32.91 -11.87 4.45
C ASP A 852 -33.94 -12.66 3.62
N PHE A 853 -35.23 -12.36 3.78
CA PHE A 853 -36.28 -12.94 2.95
C PHE A 853 -36.13 -12.51 1.48
N CYS A 854 -35.73 -11.27 1.17
CA CYS A 854 -35.51 -10.82 -0.21
C CYS A 854 -34.45 -11.66 -0.92
N VAL A 855 -33.40 -12.05 -0.20
CA VAL A 855 -32.33 -12.91 -0.73
C VAL A 855 -32.82 -14.34 -0.95
N ARG A 856 -33.63 -14.90 -0.03
CA ARG A 856 -34.02 -16.32 -0.07
C ARG A 856 -35.33 -16.61 -0.82
N TYR A 857 -36.27 -15.67 -0.80
CA TYR A 857 -37.65 -15.81 -1.29
C TYR A 857 -38.10 -14.60 -2.12
N THR A 858 -37.25 -14.13 -3.04
CA THR A 858 -37.47 -12.92 -3.86
C THR A 858 -38.88 -12.87 -4.48
N ALA A 859 -39.36 -13.98 -5.06
CA ALA A 859 -40.66 -14.05 -5.72
C ALA A 859 -41.86 -13.89 -4.76
N LEU A 860 -41.72 -14.22 -3.48
CA LEU A 860 -42.78 -14.05 -2.49
C LEU A 860 -42.89 -12.60 -2.01
N ILE A 861 -41.82 -11.82 -2.09
CA ILE A 861 -41.78 -10.44 -1.57
C ILE A 861 -42.09 -9.40 -2.64
N ASP A 862 -41.74 -9.67 -3.91
CA ASP A 862 -42.08 -8.79 -5.04
C ASP A 862 -43.59 -8.47 -5.09
N GLY A 863 -44.47 -9.36 -4.61
CA GLY A 863 -45.92 -9.13 -4.52
C GLY A 863 -46.36 -8.12 -3.44
N TYR A 864 -45.53 -7.86 -2.43
CA TYR A 864 -45.82 -6.91 -1.34
C TYR A 864 -45.13 -5.55 -1.52
N GLN A 865 -44.12 -5.45 -2.39
CA GLN A 865 -43.47 -4.18 -2.75
C GLN A 865 -44.40 -3.22 -3.53
N LEU A 866 -45.47 -3.74 -4.14
CA LEU A 866 -46.41 -2.97 -4.95
C LEU A 866 -47.51 -2.24 -4.16
N TYR A 867 -47.65 -2.48 -2.84
CA TYR A 867 -48.72 -1.88 -2.02
C TYR A 867 -48.29 -0.67 -1.17
N ASN A 868 -46.99 -0.34 -1.11
CA ASN A 868 -46.49 0.84 -0.40
C ASN A 868 -46.38 2.04 -1.36
N GLN A 869 -47.51 2.66 -1.72
CA GLN A 869 -47.53 3.82 -2.63
C GLN A 869 -47.08 5.14 -1.99
N ASP A 870 -47.00 5.26 -0.65
CA ASP A 870 -46.67 6.55 -0.02
C ASP A 870 -45.24 6.69 0.53
N HIS A 871 -44.46 5.60 0.65
CA HIS A 871 -43.05 5.70 1.04
C HIS A 871 -42.14 4.80 0.18
N LYS A 872 -41.53 5.40 -0.85
CA LYS A 872 -40.50 4.77 -1.68
C LYS A 872 -39.24 4.48 -0.86
N VAL A 873 -39.11 3.25 -0.36
CA VAL A 873 -37.80 2.62 -0.12
C VAL A 873 -37.80 1.29 -0.86
N SER A 874 -37.02 1.22 -1.95
CA SER A 874 -36.78 -0.03 -2.65
C SER A 874 -35.86 -0.91 -1.81
N PHE A 875 -36.36 -2.06 -1.35
CA PHE A 875 -35.55 -3.03 -0.61
C PHE A 875 -34.48 -3.72 -1.47
N ARG A 876 -34.43 -3.47 -2.79
CA ARG A 876 -33.41 -4.03 -3.70
C ARG A 876 -32.07 -3.29 -3.69
N SER A 877 -31.91 -2.21 -2.92
CA SER A 877 -30.67 -1.41 -2.87
C SER A 877 -29.92 -1.45 -1.53
N LEU A 878 -30.28 -2.37 -0.63
CA LEU A 878 -29.48 -2.78 0.53
C LEU A 878 -28.80 -4.10 0.19
#